data_AF-A0A452YUE9-F1
#
_entry.id   AF-A0A452YUE9-F1
#
_cell.length_a   1.000
_cell.length_b   1.000
_cell.length_c   1.000
_cell.angle_alpha   90.00
_cell.angle_beta   90.00
_cell.angle_gamma   90.00
#
_symmetry.space_group_name_H-M   'P 1'
#
loop_
_entity.id
_entity.type
_entity.pdbx_description
1 polymer ?
#
loop_
_entity_poly.entity_id
_entity_poly.type
_entity_poly.pdbx_seq_one_letter_code
_entity_poly.pdbx_strand_id
1 'polypeptide(L)'
;MENLDHEGFSIPDEGAFRLLMSIYSRACRDPFPLHAICGSLWKNLEGQLSFLKHAVAAPADTFTFKHSSRKLVFPDLANHIQGNQAWYCLDLLEVLCQLADLGYATLVRPLLDYPLSHCPDVLLLGVSQINTAYNLLQYEVLSCVFPALLKDTKNSSLMNYLWHLNPSLTLRGFVDAHSDIICLLRTVDICQDLKILSAVLDSTPLAFSIKLATVSFQNDHSNLEKWIIEKFSAHREAFIEECVKFLKESVVNTTHDAAEGVIQQPQATITNICWESCPLFIKVLQSHSGQLLTNQLVDELNRVEAAYESRTQGSLGRDIPTSEGGSDDIEAQANIYFHQMFSEQISIDAMIQMLARFKESTNKRELAIFNCMISNLFEEYKFFPKYPDTQLKLAAVLMGSLIKHQLVAHLGLGVALRSVLDALRKSIDSKMFMFGTTALEQFMDRVIEWPQYCNHILQISHLRGTHAELVSAIEQALAKISSSQNEPNIGNIFSVDPHGSGSPSIGNTEVSDASWQFTNPTPAQLERSPSSFPLQQRYQGFLGERSKGSTNSVQAKNILSISQPTASTPGDLSMAPKVTAPPSLQASPHHSATISASSQSTNFLRPRSSAPSGTRSPYTTGFGAALNIETLVAAAERRDTSVE
;
A
#
# COMPACT_ATOMS: atom_id res chain seq x y z
N MET A 1 -45.28 7.96 17.87
CA MET A 1 -43.89 7.74 17.42
C MET A 1 -43.71 8.14 15.97
N GLU A 2 -44.62 7.80 15.06
CA GLU A 2 -44.58 8.28 13.66
C GLU A 2 -44.46 9.81 13.54
N ASN A 3 -45.21 10.57 14.37
CA ASN A 3 -45.14 12.03 14.45
C ASN A 3 -43.83 12.62 15.03
N LEU A 4 -42.74 11.85 15.14
CA LEU A 4 -41.42 12.39 15.51
C LEU A 4 -40.63 12.90 14.28
N ASP A 5 -41.04 12.56 13.06
CA ASP A 5 -40.49 13.14 11.83
C ASP A 5 -40.98 14.59 11.63
N HIS A 6 -40.33 15.53 12.32
CA HIS A 6 -40.50 16.97 12.13
C HIS A 6 -39.18 17.72 12.36
N GLU A 7 -38.97 18.84 11.68
CA GLU A 7 -37.71 19.62 11.67
C GLU A 7 -37.18 19.96 13.08
N GLY A 8 -38.08 20.29 14.01
CA GLY A 8 -37.73 20.61 15.40
C GLY A 8 -37.38 19.42 16.31
N PHE A 9 -37.32 18.18 15.79
CA PHE A 9 -36.97 17.01 16.60
C PHE A 9 -35.46 16.78 16.65
N SER A 10 -34.91 16.65 17.85
CA SER A 10 -33.52 16.22 18.07
C SER A 10 -33.36 15.66 19.48
N ILE A 11 -32.47 14.67 19.64
CA ILE A 11 -32.06 14.12 20.94
C ILE A 11 -30.60 14.54 21.18
N PRO A 12 -30.33 15.48 22.12
CA PRO A 12 -29.00 16.04 22.31
C PRO A 12 -28.04 15.11 23.07
N ASP A 13 -28.57 14.28 23.96
CA ASP A 13 -27.79 13.42 24.86
C ASP A 13 -28.52 12.15 25.31
N GLU A 14 -27.76 11.26 25.94
CA GLU A 14 -28.22 9.95 26.43
C GLU A 14 -29.23 10.05 27.59
N GLY A 15 -29.18 11.13 28.39
CA GLY A 15 -30.16 11.43 29.43
C GLY A 15 -31.50 11.82 28.84
N ALA A 16 -31.51 12.65 27.79
CA ALA A 16 -32.71 12.96 27.01
C ALA A 16 -33.30 11.71 26.34
N PHE A 17 -32.45 10.82 25.79
CA PHE A 17 -32.90 9.53 25.26
C PHE A 17 -33.53 8.64 26.34
N ARG A 18 -32.87 8.47 27.50
CA ARG A 18 -33.40 7.72 28.64
C ARG A 18 -34.72 8.29 29.16
N LEU A 19 -34.87 9.62 29.18
CA LEU A 19 -36.12 10.27 29.54
C LEU A 19 -37.24 9.95 28.54
N LEU A 20 -36.97 10.03 27.23
CA LEU A 20 -37.94 9.70 26.18
C LEU A 20 -38.42 8.24 26.26
N MET A 21 -37.50 7.30 26.51
CA MET A 21 -37.86 5.88 26.69
C MET A 21 -38.58 5.60 28.02
N SER A 22 -38.26 6.35 29.09
CA SER A 22 -39.01 6.28 30.36
C SER A 22 -40.43 6.84 30.22
N ILE A 23 -40.63 7.88 29.41
CA ILE A 23 -41.97 8.39 29.07
C ILE A 23 -42.74 7.35 28.25
N TYR A 24 -42.11 6.78 27.21
CA TYR A 24 -42.76 5.78 26.36
C TYR A 24 -43.19 4.53 27.14
N SER A 25 -42.29 3.92 27.91
CA SER A 25 -42.57 2.71 28.71
C SER A 25 -43.58 2.91 29.85
N ARG A 26 -43.91 4.17 30.21
CA ARG A 26 -44.99 4.50 31.15
C ARG A 26 -46.32 4.79 30.45
N ALA A 27 -46.29 5.35 29.24
CA ALA A 27 -47.48 5.71 28.46
C ALA A 27 -48.01 4.55 27.60
N CYS A 28 -47.13 3.68 27.12
CA CYS A 28 -47.43 2.56 26.24
C CYS A 28 -47.01 1.23 26.90
N ARG A 29 -47.77 0.16 26.66
CA ARG A 29 -47.48 -1.18 27.18
C ARG A 29 -46.79 -2.09 26.16
N ASP A 30 -46.88 -1.73 24.89
CA ASP A 30 -46.34 -2.50 23.77
C ASP A 30 -44.86 -2.18 23.53
N PRO A 31 -44.10 -3.08 22.86
CA PRO A 31 -42.73 -2.80 22.45
C PRO A 31 -42.65 -1.60 21.50
N PHE A 32 -41.56 -0.82 21.62
CA PHE A 32 -41.36 0.40 20.84
C PHE A 32 -41.46 0.14 19.32
N PRO A 33 -42.24 0.92 18.55
CA PRO A 33 -42.46 0.65 17.12
C PRO A 33 -41.20 0.96 16.29
N LEU A 34 -40.34 -0.05 16.10
CA LEU A 34 -39.06 0.09 15.38
C LEU A 34 -39.24 0.59 13.94
N HIS A 35 -40.34 0.21 13.27
CA HIS A 35 -40.66 0.70 11.93
C HIS A 35 -40.81 2.23 11.86
N ALA A 36 -41.17 2.91 12.96
CA ALA A 36 -41.30 4.36 12.99
C ALA A 36 -39.94 5.09 12.92
N ILE A 37 -38.82 4.39 13.15
CA ILE A 37 -37.45 4.94 13.09
C ILE A 37 -36.61 4.25 11.99
N CYS A 38 -36.80 2.95 11.79
CA CYS A 38 -36.00 2.10 10.90
C CYS A 38 -36.78 1.61 9.66
N GLY A 39 -38.08 1.87 9.54
CA GLY A 39 -38.91 1.38 8.43
C GLY A 39 -38.87 2.27 7.18
N SER A 40 -38.42 3.52 7.31
CA SER A 40 -38.16 4.44 6.20
C SER A 40 -37.21 5.56 6.65
N LEU A 41 -36.63 6.28 5.69
CA LEU A 41 -36.02 7.58 5.96
C LEU A 41 -37.07 8.58 6.44
N TRP A 42 -36.66 9.47 7.34
CA TRP A 42 -37.40 10.64 7.78
C TRP A 42 -37.15 11.83 6.84
N LYS A 43 -38.00 12.86 6.92
CA LYS A 43 -37.69 14.18 6.34
C LYS A 43 -36.62 14.87 7.18
N ASN A 44 -36.70 14.75 8.51
CA ASN A 44 -35.66 15.19 9.44
C ASN A 44 -34.60 14.10 9.64
N LEU A 45 -33.67 14.00 8.69
CA LEU A 45 -32.55 13.03 8.72
C LEU A 45 -31.63 13.23 9.94
N GLU A 46 -31.40 14.48 10.38
CA GLU A 46 -30.59 14.78 11.56
C GLU A 46 -31.29 14.32 12.86
N GLY A 47 -32.60 14.56 12.96
CA GLY A 47 -33.45 14.05 14.05
C GLY A 47 -33.43 12.53 14.11
N GLN A 48 -33.58 11.85 12.97
CA GLN A 48 -33.50 10.40 12.85
C GLN A 48 -32.13 9.87 13.31
N LEU A 49 -31.04 10.47 12.83
CA LEU A 49 -29.69 10.07 13.19
C LEU A 49 -29.36 10.36 14.67
N SER A 50 -29.89 11.45 15.25
CA SER A 50 -29.78 11.72 16.69
C SER A 50 -30.47 10.65 17.54
N PHE A 51 -31.64 10.15 17.10
CA PHE A 51 -32.29 9.01 17.74
C PHE A 51 -31.44 7.75 17.60
N LEU A 52 -31.02 7.41 16.37
CA LEU A 52 -30.28 6.18 16.09
C LEU A 52 -28.96 6.10 16.87
N LYS A 53 -28.20 7.20 16.93
CA LYS A 53 -26.95 7.32 17.70
C LYS A 53 -27.10 6.88 19.16
N HIS A 54 -28.18 7.30 19.82
CA HIS A 54 -28.45 6.91 21.20
C HIS A 54 -29.12 5.54 21.30
N ALA A 55 -29.98 5.17 20.35
CA ALA A 55 -30.66 3.88 20.34
C ALA A 55 -29.70 2.68 20.17
N VAL A 56 -28.67 2.78 19.32
CA VAL A 56 -27.69 1.69 19.13
C VAL A 56 -26.76 1.51 20.33
N ALA A 57 -26.50 2.58 21.08
CA ALA A 57 -25.67 2.57 22.29
C ALA A 57 -26.46 2.24 23.59
N ALA A 58 -27.78 2.40 23.58
CA ALA A 58 -28.62 2.21 24.76
C ALA A 58 -28.62 0.74 25.26
N PRO A 59 -28.59 0.49 26.58
CA PRO A 59 -28.71 -0.86 27.12
C PRO A 59 -30.11 -1.48 26.87
N ALA A 60 -30.17 -2.81 26.88
CA ALA A 60 -31.34 -3.58 26.43
C ALA A 60 -32.63 -3.41 27.28
N ASP A 61 -32.53 -2.83 28.48
CA ASP A 61 -33.65 -2.46 29.36
C ASP A 61 -34.26 -1.10 28.99
N THR A 62 -33.44 -0.22 28.41
CA THR A 62 -33.78 1.15 28.00
C THR A 62 -34.32 1.16 26.58
N PHE A 63 -33.68 0.43 25.67
CA PHE A 63 -34.12 0.27 24.29
C PHE A 63 -33.64 -1.07 23.72
N THR A 64 -34.43 -1.68 22.84
CA THR A 64 -34.02 -2.94 22.18
C THR A 64 -34.59 -3.07 20.79
N PHE A 65 -33.81 -3.69 19.91
CA PHE A 65 -34.18 -4.09 18.56
C PHE A 65 -34.64 -5.57 18.50
N LYS A 66 -34.78 -6.25 19.66
CA LYS A 66 -35.10 -7.68 19.77
C LYS A 66 -36.44 -8.07 19.12
N HIS A 67 -37.36 -7.14 18.92
CA HIS A 67 -38.64 -7.32 18.21
C HIS A 67 -38.64 -6.77 16.78
N SER A 68 -37.46 -6.56 16.17
CA SER A 68 -37.35 -6.22 14.74
C SER A 68 -37.99 -7.28 13.84
N SER A 69 -38.61 -6.79 12.77
CA SER A 69 -39.22 -7.53 11.66
C SER A 69 -38.19 -8.27 10.81
N ARG A 70 -37.15 -7.57 10.34
CA ARG A 70 -36.07 -8.16 9.53
C ARG A 70 -34.81 -8.29 10.37
N LYS A 71 -34.39 -9.54 10.58
CA LYS A 71 -33.19 -9.89 11.35
C LYS A 71 -32.22 -10.74 10.57
N LEU A 72 -30.94 -10.56 10.84
CA LEU A 72 -29.90 -11.50 10.46
C LEU A 72 -30.12 -12.85 11.16
N VAL A 73 -30.01 -13.95 10.41
CA VAL A 73 -30.13 -15.32 10.90
C VAL A 73 -28.99 -16.17 10.34
N PHE A 74 -28.01 -16.49 11.18
CA PHE A 74 -26.89 -17.38 10.88
C PHE A 74 -26.66 -18.32 12.07
N PRO A 75 -26.47 -19.65 11.89
CA PRO A 75 -26.44 -20.60 13.01
C PRO A 75 -25.33 -20.34 14.03
N ASP A 76 -24.10 -20.09 13.58
CA ASP A 76 -22.94 -20.03 14.49
C ASP A 76 -22.88 -18.70 15.28
N LEU A 77 -23.67 -17.69 14.88
CA LEU A 77 -23.78 -16.39 15.55
C LEU A 77 -24.47 -16.44 16.92
N ALA A 78 -24.96 -17.61 17.37
CA ALA A 78 -25.64 -17.80 18.64
C ALA A 78 -24.83 -17.32 19.87
N ASN A 79 -23.49 -17.34 19.79
CA ASN A 79 -22.60 -16.91 20.87
C ASN A 79 -22.50 -15.37 21.01
N HIS A 80 -22.86 -14.62 19.97
CA HIS A 80 -22.70 -13.15 19.90
C HIS A 80 -23.98 -12.38 20.29
N ILE A 81 -25.04 -13.09 20.71
CA ILE A 81 -26.34 -12.53 21.08
C ILE A 81 -26.24 -11.81 22.45
N GLN A 82 -25.64 -10.62 22.44
CA GLN A 82 -25.46 -9.75 23.61
C GLN A 82 -25.96 -8.32 23.33
N GLY A 83 -26.24 -7.57 24.40
CA GLY A 83 -26.73 -6.20 24.31
C GLY A 83 -28.14 -6.07 23.68
N ASN A 84 -28.45 -4.85 23.21
CA ASN A 84 -29.78 -4.43 22.74
C ASN A 84 -30.26 -5.06 21.42
N GLN A 85 -29.44 -5.89 20.77
CA GLN A 85 -29.66 -6.53 19.46
C GLN A 85 -29.67 -5.60 18.23
N ALA A 86 -29.11 -4.38 18.33
CA ALA A 86 -29.07 -3.41 17.23
C ALA A 86 -28.51 -4.00 15.93
N TRP A 87 -27.32 -4.59 15.98
CA TRP A 87 -26.58 -5.05 14.79
C TRP A 87 -27.17 -6.30 14.11
N TYR A 88 -28.16 -6.95 14.74
CA TYR A 88 -28.96 -7.99 14.10
C TYR A 88 -30.17 -7.43 13.34
N CYS A 89 -30.53 -6.15 13.51
CA CYS A 89 -31.66 -5.51 12.85
C CYS A 89 -31.28 -5.05 11.43
N LEU A 90 -31.80 -5.71 10.41
CA LEU A 90 -31.52 -5.34 9.01
C LEU A 90 -32.17 -4.01 8.65
N ASP A 91 -33.35 -3.73 9.20
CA ASP A 91 -34.07 -2.45 9.01
C ASP A 91 -33.23 -1.26 9.54
N LEU A 92 -32.44 -1.44 10.61
CA LEU A 92 -31.49 -0.43 11.10
C LEU A 92 -30.32 -0.25 10.13
N LEU A 93 -29.68 -1.35 9.71
CA LEU A 93 -28.52 -1.31 8.81
C LEU A 93 -28.89 -0.68 7.46
N GLU A 94 -30.10 -0.94 6.97
CA GLU A 94 -30.61 -0.35 5.74
C GLU A 94 -30.72 1.18 5.84
N VAL A 95 -31.31 1.70 6.92
CA VAL A 95 -31.39 3.16 7.15
C VAL A 95 -30.01 3.78 7.36
N LEU A 96 -29.07 3.12 8.06
CA LEU A 96 -27.71 3.64 8.23
C LEU A 96 -26.95 3.71 6.88
N CYS A 97 -27.06 2.69 6.03
CA CYS A 97 -26.50 2.72 4.67
C CYS A 97 -27.15 3.82 3.80
N GLN A 98 -28.48 3.96 3.84
CA GLN A 98 -29.20 5.00 3.09
C GLN A 98 -28.85 6.42 3.56
N LEU A 99 -28.67 6.64 4.87
CA LEU A 99 -28.21 7.93 5.42
C LEU A 99 -26.78 8.27 4.95
N ALA A 100 -25.89 7.28 4.88
CA ALA A 100 -24.52 7.48 4.40
C ALA A 100 -24.48 7.79 2.89
N ASP A 101 -25.25 7.07 2.08
CA ASP A 101 -25.45 7.33 0.64
C ASP A 101 -26.02 8.75 0.38
N LEU A 102 -26.80 9.30 1.32
CA LEU A 102 -27.31 10.68 1.28
C LEU A 102 -26.33 11.74 1.85
N GLY A 103 -25.08 11.38 2.13
CA GLY A 103 -24.02 12.29 2.55
C GLY A 103 -23.79 12.38 4.07
N TYR A 104 -24.60 11.73 4.91
CA TYR A 104 -24.41 11.71 6.36
C TYR A 104 -23.35 10.69 6.83
N ALA A 105 -22.54 10.13 5.91
CA ALA A 105 -21.55 9.10 6.19
C ALA A 105 -20.55 9.47 7.30
N THR A 106 -20.17 10.75 7.40
CA THR A 106 -19.29 11.27 8.47
C THR A 106 -19.90 11.18 9.86
N LEU A 107 -21.23 11.22 9.97
CA LEU A 107 -21.96 11.10 11.22
C LEU A 107 -22.45 9.66 11.48
N VAL A 108 -22.57 8.84 10.43
CA VAL A 108 -22.92 7.40 10.56
C VAL A 108 -21.71 6.54 10.93
N ARG A 109 -20.52 6.77 10.37
CA ARG A 109 -19.32 5.95 10.64
C ARG A 109 -19.03 5.74 12.14
N PRO A 110 -19.09 6.76 13.03
CA PRO A 110 -18.85 6.56 14.46
C PRO A 110 -19.86 5.65 15.19
N LEU A 111 -21.03 5.37 14.60
CA LEU A 111 -21.96 4.37 15.14
C LEU A 111 -21.46 2.94 14.87
N LEU A 112 -20.59 2.76 13.86
CA LEU A 112 -20.02 1.46 13.47
C LEU A 112 -18.74 1.10 14.24
N ASP A 113 -18.13 2.03 14.97
CA ASP A 113 -16.91 1.78 15.76
C ASP A 113 -17.11 0.61 16.76
N TYR A 114 -18.28 0.53 17.40
CA TYR A 114 -18.63 -0.57 18.30
C TYR A 114 -18.72 -1.93 17.58
N PRO A 115 -19.58 -2.14 16.57
CA PRO A 115 -19.68 -3.45 15.92
C PRO A 115 -18.41 -3.85 15.17
N LEU A 116 -17.68 -2.92 14.55
CA LEU A 116 -16.35 -3.21 13.95
C LEU A 116 -15.36 -3.78 14.97
N SER A 117 -15.45 -3.36 16.24
CA SER A 117 -14.55 -3.82 17.31
C SER A 117 -15.03 -5.09 18.05
N HIS A 118 -16.33 -5.37 18.10
CA HIS A 118 -16.92 -6.40 18.98
C HIS A 118 -17.66 -7.54 18.26
N CYS A 119 -18.20 -7.27 17.06
CA CYS A 119 -18.94 -8.24 16.26
C CYS A 119 -18.86 -7.92 14.75
N PRO A 120 -17.63 -7.85 14.19
CA PRO A 120 -17.44 -7.47 12.79
C PRO A 120 -18.02 -8.50 11.81
N ASP A 121 -18.14 -9.76 12.24
CA ASP A 121 -18.83 -10.86 11.58
C ASP A 121 -20.36 -10.62 11.49
N VAL A 122 -21.01 -10.24 12.60
CA VAL A 122 -22.42 -9.80 12.61
C VAL A 122 -22.61 -8.63 11.65
N LEU A 123 -21.70 -7.64 11.71
CA LEU A 123 -21.81 -6.43 10.88
C LEU A 123 -21.67 -6.75 9.39
N LEU A 124 -20.63 -7.50 8.99
CA LEU A 124 -20.39 -7.87 7.60
C LEU A 124 -21.57 -8.68 7.03
N LEU A 125 -22.01 -9.70 7.77
CA LEU A 125 -23.16 -10.51 7.36
C LEU A 125 -24.43 -9.66 7.27
N GLY A 126 -24.66 -8.76 8.22
CA GLY A 126 -25.79 -7.82 8.21
C GLY A 126 -25.78 -6.90 6.99
N VAL A 127 -24.69 -6.16 6.75
CA VAL A 127 -24.60 -5.23 5.61
C VAL A 127 -24.60 -5.95 4.26
N SER A 128 -24.18 -7.22 4.18
CA SER A 128 -24.23 -8.01 2.95
C SER A 128 -25.64 -8.29 2.42
N GLN A 129 -26.66 -8.20 3.29
CA GLN A 129 -28.08 -8.36 2.94
C GLN A 129 -28.76 -7.05 2.53
N ILE A 130 -28.07 -5.92 2.72
CA ILE A 130 -28.56 -4.60 2.36
C ILE A 130 -28.12 -4.28 0.93
N ASN A 131 -29.00 -3.63 0.16
CA ASN A 131 -28.63 -3.06 -1.13
C ASN A 131 -29.18 -1.63 -1.24
N THR A 132 -28.30 -0.69 -1.51
CA THR A 132 -28.55 0.75 -1.58
C THR A 132 -28.14 1.30 -2.96
N ALA A 133 -28.08 2.63 -3.13
CA ALA A 133 -27.78 3.23 -4.43
C ALA A 133 -26.28 3.17 -4.77
N TYR A 134 -25.43 3.31 -3.75
CA TYR A 134 -23.97 3.34 -3.89
C TYR A 134 -23.27 2.27 -3.04
N ASN A 135 -23.95 1.66 -2.06
CA ASN A 135 -23.39 0.62 -1.17
C ASN A 135 -22.12 1.06 -0.42
N LEU A 136 -22.03 2.36 -0.10
CA LEU A 136 -20.82 2.99 0.45
C LEU A 136 -20.32 2.27 1.73
N LEU A 137 -21.19 2.15 2.75
CA LEU A 137 -20.82 1.48 3.99
C LEU A 137 -20.61 -0.03 3.82
N GLN A 138 -21.28 -0.67 2.86
CA GLN A 138 -21.10 -2.10 2.59
C GLN A 138 -19.67 -2.37 2.09
N TYR A 139 -19.14 -1.52 1.19
CA TYR A 139 -17.77 -1.63 0.70
C TYR A 139 -16.72 -1.19 1.74
N GLU A 140 -17.01 -0.17 2.56
CA GLU A 140 -16.12 0.24 3.67
C GLU A 140 -15.99 -0.88 4.73
N VAL A 141 -17.12 -1.48 5.15
CA VAL A 141 -17.13 -2.61 6.08
C VAL A 141 -16.45 -3.83 5.45
N LEU A 142 -16.72 -4.15 4.18
CA LEU A 142 -16.06 -5.25 3.48
C LEU A 142 -14.53 -5.09 3.50
N SER A 143 -14.03 -3.94 3.06
CA SER A 143 -12.59 -3.67 2.98
C SER A 143 -11.91 -3.74 4.35
N CYS A 144 -12.57 -3.26 5.40
CA CYS A 144 -12.06 -3.30 6.77
C CYS A 144 -12.09 -4.70 7.41
N VAL A 145 -13.14 -5.48 7.16
CA VAL A 145 -13.44 -6.72 7.92
C VAL A 145 -13.05 -7.98 7.18
N PHE A 146 -13.31 -8.06 5.87
CA PHE A 146 -13.19 -9.29 5.09
C PHE A 146 -11.78 -9.91 5.13
N PRO A 147 -10.67 -9.15 4.99
CA PRO A 147 -9.33 -9.73 5.04
C PRO A 147 -9.00 -10.36 6.41
N ALA A 148 -9.52 -9.79 7.51
CA ALA A 148 -9.31 -10.31 8.85
C ALA A 148 -10.13 -11.59 9.10
N LEU A 149 -11.41 -11.61 8.71
CA LEU A 149 -12.24 -12.80 8.84
C LEU A 149 -11.76 -13.94 7.94
N LEU A 150 -11.30 -13.63 6.71
CA LEU A 150 -10.80 -14.61 5.75
C LEU A 150 -9.61 -15.41 6.30
N LYS A 151 -8.68 -14.75 7.01
CA LYS A 151 -7.46 -15.38 7.56
C LYS A 151 -7.71 -16.39 8.67
N ASP A 152 -8.79 -16.27 9.44
CA ASP A 152 -9.12 -17.26 10.48
C ASP A 152 -9.86 -18.45 9.87
N THR A 153 -9.23 -19.62 9.87
CA THR A 153 -9.78 -20.87 9.32
C THR A 153 -11.10 -21.29 9.98
N LYS A 154 -11.43 -20.80 11.17
CA LYS A 154 -12.73 -21.02 11.82
C LYS A 154 -13.90 -20.42 11.02
N ASN A 155 -13.68 -19.34 10.27
CA ASN A 155 -14.73 -18.61 9.54
C ASN A 155 -15.14 -19.27 8.21
N SER A 156 -14.78 -20.54 7.99
CA SER A 156 -15.12 -21.29 6.78
C SER A 156 -16.63 -21.39 6.56
N SER A 157 -17.41 -21.59 7.62
CA SER A 157 -18.89 -21.61 7.54
C SER A 157 -19.47 -20.24 7.18
N LEU A 158 -18.87 -19.16 7.72
CA LEU A 158 -19.24 -17.78 7.41
C LEU A 158 -18.97 -17.44 5.94
N MET A 159 -17.81 -17.84 5.40
CA MET A 159 -17.46 -17.58 4.00
C MET A 159 -18.33 -18.37 3.02
N ASN A 160 -18.68 -19.62 3.36
CA ASN A 160 -19.67 -20.41 2.62
C ASN A 160 -21.06 -19.73 2.60
N TYR A 161 -21.52 -19.28 3.77
CA TYR A 161 -22.81 -18.60 3.89
C TYR A 161 -22.82 -17.24 3.18
N LEU A 162 -21.75 -16.45 3.29
CA LEU A 162 -21.60 -15.17 2.58
C LEU A 162 -21.60 -15.38 1.06
N TRP A 163 -20.93 -16.41 0.55
CA TRP A 163 -20.97 -16.77 -0.87
C TRP A 163 -22.40 -17.05 -1.35
N HIS A 164 -23.17 -17.85 -0.61
CA HIS A 164 -24.57 -18.15 -0.95
C HIS A 164 -25.54 -16.98 -0.75
N LEU A 165 -25.20 -16.05 0.15
CA LEU A 165 -26.02 -14.88 0.50
C LEU A 165 -25.81 -13.72 -0.47
N ASN A 166 -24.55 -13.43 -0.82
CA ASN A 166 -24.16 -12.34 -1.71
C ASN A 166 -22.84 -12.71 -2.45
N PRO A 167 -22.94 -13.42 -3.59
CA PRO A 167 -21.76 -13.83 -4.37
C PRO A 167 -20.92 -12.64 -4.85
N SER A 168 -21.56 -11.56 -5.34
CA SER A 168 -20.83 -10.41 -5.90
C SER A 168 -20.02 -9.66 -4.84
N LEU A 169 -20.54 -9.53 -3.62
CA LEU A 169 -19.79 -8.97 -2.50
C LEU A 169 -18.66 -9.90 -2.03
N THR A 170 -18.86 -11.22 -2.08
CA THR A 170 -17.81 -12.20 -1.74
C THR A 170 -16.67 -12.19 -2.77
N LEU A 171 -16.99 -12.14 -4.07
CA LEU A 171 -16.02 -11.95 -5.15
C LEU A 171 -15.25 -10.63 -4.98
N ARG A 172 -15.95 -9.54 -4.65
CA ARG A 172 -15.32 -8.25 -4.34
C ARG A 172 -14.34 -8.36 -3.17
N GLY A 173 -14.72 -9.08 -2.10
CA GLY A 173 -13.86 -9.32 -0.95
C GLY A 173 -12.58 -10.08 -1.30
N PHE A 174 -12.68 -11.16 -2.09
CA PHE A 174 -11.50 -11.89 -2.57
C PHE A 174 -10.57 -11.01 -3.42
N VAL A 175 -11.14 -10.19 -4.31
CA VAL A 175 -10.38 -9.27 -5.17
C VAL A 175 -9.73 -8.13 -4.37
N ASP A 176 -10.41 -7.54 -3.38
CA ASP A 176 -9.84 -6.47 -2.55
C ASP A 176 -8.77 -6.99 -1.58
N ALA A 177 -8.89 -8.23 -1.11
CA ALA A 177 -7.94 -8.86 -0.19
C ALA A 177 -6.70 -9.47 -0.87
N HIS A 178 -6.67 -9.59 -2.20
CA HIS A 178 -5.66 -10.38 -2.92
C HIS A 178 -4.20 -9.93 -2.75
N SER A 179 -3.98 -8.67 -2.36
CA SER A 179 -2.65 -8.12 -2.08
C SER A 179 -1.99 -8.75 -0.84
N ASP A 180 -2.77 -9.42 0.01
CA ASP A 180 -2.27 -10.18 1.15
C ASP A 180 -2.15 -11.67 0.80
N ILE A 181 -0.94 -12.20 0.96
CA ILE A 181 -0.59 -13.58 0.58
C ILE A 181 -1.46 -14.63 1.29
N ILE A 182 -1.84 -14.38 2.55
CA ILE A 182 -2.58 -15.31 3.38
C ILE A 182 -4.04 -15.30 2.93
N CYS A 183 -4.56 -14.12 2.57
CA CYS A 183 -5.87 -13.99 1.94
C CYS A 183 -5.92 -14.68 0.56
N LEU A 184 -4.87 -14.59 -0.26
CA LEU A 184 -4.81 -15.29 -1.56
C LEU A 184 -4.84 -16.82 -1.39
N LEU A 185 -3.93 -17.38 -0.57
CA LEU A 185 -3.93 -18.82 -0.25
C LEU A 185 -5.27 -19.27 0.31
N ARG A 186 -5.81 -18.53 1.27
CA ARG A 186 -7.05 -18.91 1.95
C ARG A 186 -8.29 -18.76 1.05
N THR A 187 -8.21 -17.93 0.01
CA THR A 187 -9.20 -17.90 -1.08
C THR A 187 -9.13 -19.18 -1.91
N VAL A 188 -7.94 -19.70 -2.21
CA VAL A 188 -7.78 -20.99 -2.93
C VAL A 188 -8.40 -22.13 -2.13
N ASP A 189 -8.10 -22.25 -0.83
CA ASP A 189 -8.70 -23.27 0.05
C ASP A 189 -10.24 -23.25 -0.05
N ILE A 190 -10.85 -22.08 0.15
CA ILE A 190 -12.31 -21.90 0.13
C ILE A 190 -12.89 -22.17 -1.26
N CYS A 191 -12.17 -21.81 -2.33
CA CYS A 191 -12.57 -22.12 -3.70
C CYS A 191 -12.57 -23.62 -4.01
N GLN A 192 -11.67 -24.38 -3.37
CA GLN A 192 -11.60 -25.84 -3.47
C GLN A 192 -12.67 -26.53 -2.59
N ASP A 193 -12.77 -26.15 -1.31
CA ASP A 193 -13.75 -26.66 -0.34
C ASP A 193 -15.19 -26.51 -0.86
N LEU A 194 -15.53 -25.33 -1.37
CA LEU A 194 -16.86 -25.02 -1.90
C LEU A 194 -17.05 -25.41 -3.37
N LYS A 195 -15.96 -25.79 -4.05
CA LYS A 195 -15.92 -26.14 -5.50
C LYS A 195 -16.39 -25.01 -6.42
N ILE A 196 -16.13 -23.76 -6.03
CA ILE A 196 -16.54 -22.54 -6.75
C ILE A 196 -15.45 -21.94 -7.63
N LEU A 197 -14.25 -22.54 -7.67
CA LEU A 197 -13.06 -21.99 -8.34
C LEU A 197 -13.34 -21.49 -9.77
N SER A 198 -14.03 -22.26 -10.62
CA SER A 198 -14.37 -21.84 -11.99
C SER A 198 -15.25 -20.59 -11.99
N ALA A 199 -16.33 -20.58 -11.22
CA ALA A 199 -17.23 -19.43 -11.10
C ALA A 199 -16.50 -18.17 -10.59
N VAL A 200 -15.51 -18.31 -9.72
CA VAL A 200 -14.66 -17.19 -9.27
C VAL A 200 -13.75 -16.70 -10.41
N LEU A 201 -13.03 -17.61 -11.08
CA LEU A 201 -12.14 -17.29 -12.22
C LEU A 201 -12.88 -16.73 -13.46
N ASP A 202 -14.18 -16.99 -13.58
CA ASP A 202 -15.08 -16.46 -14.61
C ASP A 202 -15.70 -15.11 -14.25
N SER A 203 -15.80 -14.79 -12.96
CA SER A 203 -16.53 -13.61 -12.46
C SER A 203 -15.63 -12.51 -11.86
N THR A 204 -14.31 -12.58 -12.05
CA THR A 204 -13.32 -11.64 -11.48
C THR A 204 -12.38 -11.05 -12.53
N PRO A 205 -11.68 -9.92 -12.23
CA PRO A 205 -10.75 -9.29 -13.18
C PRO A 205 -9.57 -10.20 -13.52
N LEU A 206 -9.17 -10.21 -14.79
CA LEU A 206 -8.15 -11.15 -15.33
C LEU A 206 -6.83 -11.16 -14.52
N ALA A 207 -6.39 -9.99 -14.04
CA ALA A 207 -5.20 -9.85 -13.19
C ALA A 207 -5.25 -10.70 -11.90
N PHE A 208 -6.44 -10.77 -11.29
CA PHE A 208 -6.71 -11.61 -10.12
C PHE A 208 -6.89 -13.06 -10.54
N SER A 209 -7.66 -13.33 -11.61
CA SER A 209 -7.91 -14.69 -12.09
C SER A 209 -6.62 -15.42 -12.48
N ILE A 210 -5.67 -14.75 -13.12
CA ILE A 210 -4.36 -15.34 -13.47
C ILE A 210 -3.58 -15.74 -12.20
N LYS A 211 -3.49 -14.84 -11.22
CA LYS A 211 -2.79 -15.10 -9.95
C LYS A 211 -3.47 -16.22 -9.14
N LEU A 212 -4.80 -16.20 -9.04
CA LEU A 212 -5.57 -17.23 -8.34
C LEU A 212 -5.47 -18.59 -9.05
N ALA A 213 -5.58 -18.65 -10.38
CA ALA A 213 -5.45 -19.89 -11.15
C ALA A 213 -4.04 -20.49 -11.02
N THR A 214 -3.00 -19.66 -11.07
CA THR A 214 -1.60 -20.08 -10.92
C THR A 214 -1.36 -20.79 -9.58
N VAL A 215 -1.83 -20.21 -8.47
CA VAL A 215 -1.74 -20.86 -7.15
C VAL A 215 -2.68 -22.08 -7.05
N SER A 216 -3.90 -21.99 -7.59
CA SER A 216 -4.87 -23.10 -7.52
C SER A 216 -4.45 -24.36 -8.28
N PHE A 217 -3.69 -24.20 -9.37
CA PHE A 217 -3.26 -25.29 -10.25
C PHE A 217 -1.76 -25.61 -10.13
N GLN A 218 -1.08 -25.16 -9.07
CA GLN A 218 0.36 -25.38 -8.83
C GLN A 218 0.81 -26.84 -8.97
N ASN A 219 -0.06 -27.80 -8.63
CA ASN A 219 0.22 -29.24 -8.67
C ASN A 219 -0.34 -29.95 -9.94
N ASP A 220 -1.06 -29.24 -10.81
CA ASP A 220 -1.64 -29.77 -12.05
C ASP A 220 -1.56 -28.75 -13.19
N HIS A 221 -0.38 -28.68 -13.78
CA HIS A 221 -0.08 -27.87 -14.95
C HIS A 221 -0.99 -28.17 -16.17
N SER A 222 -1.62 -29.34 -16.24
CA SER A 222 -2.54 -29.72 -17.32
C SER A 222 -3.85 -28.94 -17.23
N ASN A 223 -4.37 -28.76 -16.01
CA ASN A 223 -5.54 -27.92 -15.77
C ASN A 223 -5.22 -26.44 -16.00
N LEU A 224 -4.01 -25.99 -15.62
CA LEU A 224 -3.55 -24.63 -15.90
C LEU A 224 -3.43 -24.36 -17.41
N GLU A 225 -2.75 -25.24 -18.17
CA GLU A 225 -2.62 -25.13 -19.62
C GLU A 225 -3.99 -25.11 -20.33
N LYS A 226 -4.91 -26.00 -19.93
CA LYS A 226 -6.29 -26.01 -20.44
C LYS A 226 -7.05 -24.71 -20.14
N TRP A 227 -6.96 -24.20 -18.91
CA TRP A 227 -7.62 -22.96 -18.51
C TRP A 227 -7.07 -21.72 -19.24
N ILE A 228 -5.74 -21.64 -19.42
CA ILE A 228 -5.11 -20.56 -20.20
C ILE A 228 -5.61 -20.60 -21.66
N ILE A 229 -5.68 -21.78 -22.29
CA ILE A 229 -6.20 -21.93 -23.66
C ILE A 229 -7.68 -21.52 -23.75
N GLU A 230 -8.52 -21.92 -22.78
CA GLU A 230 -9.93 -21.53 -22.72
C GLU A 230 -10.10 -20.02 -22.58
N LYS A 231 -9.37 -19.36 -21.66
CA LYS A 231 -9.41 -17.90 -21.46
C LYS A 231 -8.85 -17.12 -22.65
N PHE A 232 -7.76 -17.60 -23.25
CA PHE A 232 -7.19 -17.04 -24.48
C PHE A 232 -8.22 -17.06 -25.61
N SER A 233 -8.94 -18.17 -25.79
CA SER A 233 -9.97 -18.29 -26.84
C SER A 233 -11.14 -17.31 -26.65
N ALA A 234 -11.52 -17.03 -25.41
CA ALA A 234 -12.66 -16.20 -25.03
C ALA A 234 -12.37 -14.69 -24.98
N HIS A 235 -11.16 -14.29 -24.53
CA HIS A 235 -10.84 -12.89 -24.25
C HIS A 235 -9.69 -12.32 -25.11
N ARG A 236 -8.91 -13.17 -25.78
CA ARG A 236 -7.83 -12.80 -26.70
C ARG A 236 -6.92 -11.70 -26.13
N GLU A 237 -6.83 -10.56 -26.80
CA GLU A 237 -5.81 -9.51 -26.59
C GLU A 237 -5.74 -9.03 -25.13
N ALA A 238 -6.88 -8.73 -24.50
CA ALA A 238 -6.93 -8.27 -23.12
C ALA A 238 -6.44 -9.32 -22.09
N PHE A 239 -6.50 -10.62 -22.41
CA PHE A 239 -5.93 -11.68 -21.58
C PHE A 239 -4.43 -11.84 -21.83
N ILE A 240 -3.97 -11.62 -23.06
CA ILE A 240 -2.55 -11.63 -23.41
C ILE A 240 -1.81 -10.47 -22.74
N GLU A 241 -2.35 -9.26 -22.78
CA GLU A 241 -1.77 -8.06 -22.14
C GLU A 241 -1.55 -8.29 -20.64
N GLU A 242 -2.57 -8.80 -19.96
CA GLU A 242 -2.51 -9.06 -18.52
C GLU A 242 -1.63 -10.29 -18.18
N CYS A 243 -1.53 -11.30 -19.06
CA CYS A 243 -0.53 -12.37 -18.93
C CYS A 243 0.91 -11.83 -19.08
N VAL A 244 1.19 -10.97 -20.07
CA VAL A 244 2.50 -10.35 -20.27
C VAL A 244 2.86 -9.45 -19.08
N LYS A 245 1.88 -8.73 -18.52
CA LYS A 245 2.05 -7.96 -17.28
C LYS A 245 2.32 -8.85 -16.06
N PHE A 246 1.58 -9.94 -15.88
CA PHE A 246 1.83 -10.93 -14.84
C PHE A 246 3.22 -11.56 -14.95
N LEU A 247 3.68 -11.89 -16.16
CA LEU A 247 5.03 -12.40 -16.39
C LEU A 247 6.10 -11.35 -16.02
N LYS A 248 5.91 -10.08 -16.41
CA LYS A 248 6.82 -8.98 -16.00
C LYS A 248 6.87 -8.81 -14.48
N GLU A 249 5.72 -8.77 -13.81
CA GLU A 249 5.64 -8.72 -12.34
C GLU A 249 6.35 -9.93 -11.71
N SER A 250 6.17 -11.14 -12.26
CA SER A 250 6.81 -12.36 -11.75
C SER A 250 8.33 -12.37 -11.96
N VAL A 251 8.82 -11.91 -13.11
CA VAL A 251 10.27 -11.78 -13.39
C VAL A 251 10.92 -10.73 -12.49
N VAL A 252 10.25 -9.60 -12.24
CA VAL A 252 10.77 -8.54 -11.37
C VAL A 252 10.74 -8.96 -9.89
N ASN A 253 9.61 -9.43 -9.36
CA ASN A 253 9.44 -9.57 -7.91
C ASN A 253 10.46 -10.53 -7.25
N THR A 254 10.87 -11.62 -7.93
CA THR A 254 11.91 -12.53 -7.41
C THR A 254 13.31 -11.90 -7.31
N THR A 255 13.54 -10.65 -7.77
CA THR A 255 14.85 -9.99 -7.53
C THR A 255 15.03 -9.50 -6.10
N HIS A 256 13.94 -9.37 -5.32
CA HIS A 256 14.00 -8.88 -3.93
C HIS A 256 13.92 -9.99 -2.88
N ASP A 257 13.13 -11.05 -3.12
CA ASP A 257 12.90 -12.14 -2.16
C ASP A 257 14.16 -12.96 -1.79
N ALA A 258 15.26 -12.86 -2.55
CA ALA A 258 16.49 -13.60 -2.29
C ALA A 258 17.37 -13.02 -1.15
N ALA A 259 17.14 -11.76 -0.75
CA ALA A 259 17.98 -11.06 0.25
C ALA A 259 17.35 -11.00 1.65
N GLU A 260 16.02 -11.08 1.79
CA GLU A 260 15.34 -10.89 3.07
C GLU A 260 15.15 -12.21 3.84
N GLY A 261 16.18 -12.61 4.57
CA GLY A 261 16.22 -13.78 5.46
C GLY A 261 15.26 -13.77 6.67
N VAL A 262 14.16 -13.01 6.64
CA VAL A 262 13.06 -13.04 7.62
C VAL A 262 11.67 -12.90 6.95
N ILE A 263 11.54 -13.25 5.66
CA ILE A 263 10.21 -13.35 5.01
C ILE A 263 9.43 -14.57 5.54
N GLN A 264 8.11 -14.41 5.72
CA GLN A 264 7.23 -15.50 6.14
C GLN A 264 7.19 -16.57 5.04
N GLN A 265 7.44 -17.82 5.43
CA GLN A 265 7.61 -18.96 4.53
C GLN A 265 6.62 -19.05 3.35
N PRO A 266 5.30 -18.71 3.49
CA PRO A 266 4.35 -18.72 2.37
C PRO A 266 4.61 -17.72 1.22
N GLN A 267 5.26 -16.57 1.46
CA GLN A 267 5.45 -15.55 0.40
C GLN A 267 6.43 -16.03 -0.67
N ALA A 268 7.65 -16.38 -0.27
CA ALA A 268 8.66 -16.92 -1.17
C ALA A 268 8.17 -18.19 -1.91
N THR A 269 7.34 -19.02 -1.25
CA THR A 269 6.72 -20.17 -1.90
C THR A 269 5.82 -19.76 -3.08
N ILE A 270 4.98 -18.73 -2.95
CA ILE A 270 4.12 -18.29 -4.08
C ILE A 270 4.90 -17.51 -5.13
N THR A 271 5.86 -16.65 -4.76
CA THR A 271 6.73 -16.02 -5.77
C THR A 271 7.42 -17.09 -6.62
N ASN A 272 7.84 -18.21 -6.00
CA ASN A 272 8.37 -19.36 -6.70
C ASN A 272 7.30 -20.11 -7.54
N ILE A 273 6.09 -20.37 -7.03
CA ILE A 273 5.01 -21.00 -7.83
C ILE A 273 4.66 -20.17 -9.08
N CYS A 274 4.60 -18.84 -8.95
CA CYS A 274 4.37 -17.94 -10.08
C CYS A 274 5.54 -17.97 -11.07
N TRP A 275 6.78 -18.01 -10.57
CA TRP A 275 7.99 -18.17 -11.39
C TRP A 275 8.02 -19.53 -12.14
N GLU A 276 7.81 -20.65 -11.44
CA GLU A 276 7.74 -22.01 -12.00
C GLU A 276 6.62 -22.18 -13.04
N SER A 277 5.57 -21.37 -12.95
CA SER A 277 4.47 -21.35 -13.92
C SER A 277 4.76 -20.52 -15.18
N CYS A 278 5.75 -19.61 -15.16
CA CYS A 278 6.07 -18.73 -16.28
C CYS A 278 6.34 -19.47 -17.61
N PRO A 279 7.08 -20.60 -17.66
CA PRO A 279 7.27 -21.39 -18.89
C PRO A 279 5.97 -21.84 -19.56
N LEU A 280 4.94 -22.16 -18.77
CA LEU A 280 3.64 -22.61 -19.31
C LEU A 280 2.90 -21.46 -19.99
N PHE A 281 2.87 -20.27 -19.36
CA PHE A 281 2.32 -19.06 -19.98
C PHE A 281 3.08 -18.70 -21.26
N ILE A 282 4.42 -18.70 -21.25
CA ILE A 282 5.25 -18.42 -22.44
C ILE A 282 4.93 -19.42 -23.56
N LYS A 283 5.05 -20.73 -23.30
CA LYS A 283 4.76 -21.82 -24.25
C LYS A 283 3.37 -21.69 -24.88
N VAL A 284 2.32 -21.45 -24.07
CA VAL A 284 0.94 -21.37 -24.57
C VAL A 284 0.73 -20.10 -25.40
N LEU A 285 1.27 -18.96 -24.98
CA LEU A 285 1.17 -17.71 -25.75
C LEU A 285 1.93 -17.79 -27.08
N GLN A 286 3.15 -18.34 -27.08
CA GLN A 286 3.92 -18.62 -28.29
C GLN A 286 3.18 -19.54 -29.26
N SER A 287 2.60 -20.64 -28.75
CA SER A 287 1.88 -21.63 -29.58
C SER A 287 0.70 -21.04 -30.36
N HIS A 288 0.14 -19.92 -29.90
CA HIS A 288 -0.97 -19.21 -30.53
C HIS A 288 -0.57 -17.85 -31.13
N SER A 289 0.73 -17.48 -31.07
CA SER A 289 1.24 -16.17 -31.47
C SER A 289 1.00 -15.86 -32.96
N GLY A 290 1.40 -16.80 -33.83
CA GLY A 290 1.44 -16.64 -35.29
C GLY A 290 0.09 -16.56 -36.01
N GLN A 291 -1.02 -16.36 -35.29
CA GLN A 291 -2.36 -16.20 -35.88
C GLN A 291 -3.18 -15.04 -35.30
N LEU A 292 -2.83 -14.50 -34.11
CA LEU A 292 -3.75 -13.65 -33.33
C LEU A 292 -3.10 -12.49 -32.55
N LEU A 293 -1.79 -12.26 -32.65
CA LEU A 293 -1.12 -11.19 -31.90
C LEU A 293 -0.82 -9.94 -32.74
N THR A 294 -1.09 -8.77 -32.17
CA THR A 294 -0.50 -7.49 -32.58
C THR A 294 1.02 -7.54 -32.40
N ASN A 295 1.80 -7.14 -33.41
CA ASN A 295 3.28 -7.26 -33.42
C ASN A 295 3.95 -6.76 -32.12
N GLN A 296 3.48 -5.65 -31.56
CA GLN A 296 3.96 -5.07 -30.31
C GLN A 296 3.88 -6.04 -29.11
N LEU A 297 2.83 -6.88 -29.04
CA LEU A 297 2.68 -7.89 -27.99
C LEU A 297 3.57 -9.11 -28.22
N VAL A 298 3.90 -9.42 -29.48
CA VAL A 298 4.91 -10.44 -29.82
C VAL A 298 6.30 -9.97 -29.36
N ASP A 299 6.68 -8.74 -29.68
CA ASP A 299 7.96 -8.15 -29.26
C ASP A 299 8.08 -8.08 -27.72
N GLU A 300 7.02 -7.70 -27.01
CA GLU A 300 7.00 -7.68 -25.55
C GLU A 300 7.04 -9.09 -24.92
N LEU A 301 6.39 -10.09 -25.53
CA LEU A 301 6.50 -11.48 -25.08
C LEU A 301 7.93 -12.01 -25.26
N ASN A 302 8.54 -11.78 -26.42
CA ASN A 302 9.93 -12.19 -26.71
C ASN A 302 10.94 -11.52 -25.77
N ARG A 303 10.72 -10.25 -25.38
CA ARG A 303 11.56 -9.53 -24.39
C ARG A 303 11.47 -10.16 -23.00
N VAL A 304 10.26 -10.54 -22.59
CA VAL A 304 10.00 -11.16 -21.28
C VAL A 304 10.52 -12.59 -21.23
N GLU A 305 10.40 -13.34 -22.31
CA GLU A 305 11.02 -14.66 -22.49
C GLU A 305 12.55 -14.57 -22.39
N ALA A 306 13.21 -13.67 -23.14
CA ALA A 306 14.66 -13.51 -23.07
C ALA A 306 15.16 -13.14 -21.65
N ALA A 307 14.38 -12.36 -20.89
CA ALA A 307 14.66 -12.08 -19.49
C ALA A 307 14.48 -13.32 -18.58
N TYR A 308 13.44 -14.12 -18.82
CA TYR A 308 13.19 -15.39 -18.13
C TYR A 308 14.30 -16.42 -18.42
N GLU A 309 14.66 -16.62 -19.68
CA GLU A 309 15.74 -17.53 -20.10
C GLU A 309 17.10 -17.11 -19.53
N SER A 310 17.44 -15.82 -19.61
CA SER A 310 18.72 -15.30 -19.08
C SER A 310 18.88 -15.58 -17.57
N ARG A 311 17.78 -15.52 -16.81
CA ARG A 311 17.77 -15.92 -15.38
C ARG A 311 17.83 -17.45 -15.20
N THR A 312 17.12 -18.19 -16.04
CA THR A 312 16.99 -19.65 -15.96
C THR A 312 18.30 -20.37 -16.33
N GLN A 313 19.02 -19.88 -17.34
CA GLN A 313 20.37 -20.35 -17.68
C GLN A 313 21.40 -20.01 -16.60
N GLY A 314 21.17 -18.97 -15.80
CA GLY A 314 21.92 -18.69 -14.57
C GLY A 314 21.64 -19.67 -13.42
N SER A 315 20.57 -20.47 -13.49
CA SER A 315 20.12 -21.38 -12.41
C SER A 315 20.28 -22.87 -12.74
N LEU A 316 20.13 -23.27 -14.01
CA LEU A 316 20.16 -24.69 -14.44
C LEU A 316 21.54 -25.16 -14.94
N GLY A 317 22.56 -24.30 -14.90
CA GLY A 317 23.95 -24.64 -15.27
C GLY A 317 24.74 -25.41 -14.19
N ARG A 318 24.16 -26.43 -13.54
CA ARG A 318 24.83 -27.14 -12.43
C ARG A 318 24.60 -28.66 -12.39
N ASP A 319 25.21 -29.37 -13.33
CA ASP A 319 25.53 -30.80 -13.18
C ASP A 319 27.04 -31.03 -13.42
N ILE A 320 27.78 -31.10 -12.29
CA ILE A 320 29.01 -31.85 -11.98
C ILE A 320 30.13 -31.94 -13.06
N PRO A 321 31.42 -31.61 -12.77
CA PRO A 321 32.07 -31.48 -11.44
C PRO A 321 32.85 -30.17 -11.18
N THR A 322 33.23 -29.98 -9.89
CA THR A 322 34.34 -29.13 -9.39
C THR A 322 34.40 -27.63 -9.72
N SER A 323 33.97 -26.83 -8.73
CA SER A 323 34.65 -25.62 -8.22
C SER A 323 35.01 -24.46 -9.16
N GLU A 324 34.26 -23.36 -9.11
CA GLU A 324 34.68 -22.10 -8.45
C GLU A 324 33.54 -21.04 -8.42
N GLY A 325 33.46 -20.23 -7.34
CA GLY A 325 32.73 -18.94 -7.27
C GLY A 325 31.19 -18.94 -7.36
N GLY A 326 30.50 -18.91 -6.21
CA GLY A 326 29.04 -18.68 -6.11
C GLY A 326 28.65 -17.20 -5.88
N SER A 327 27.35 -16.90 -5.74
CA SER A 327 26.85 -15.54 -5.52
C SER A 327 27.38 -14.91 -4.22
N ASP A 328 27.46 -15.71 -3.15
CA ASP A 328 27.91 -15.30 -1.81
C ASP A 328 29.35 -14.74 -1.81
N ASP A 329 30.18 -15.23 -2.73
CA ASP A 329 31.58 -14.82 -2.95
C ASP A 329 31.66 -13.46 -3.70
N ILE A 330 30.65 -13.13 -4.51
CA ILE A 330 30.49 -11.80 -5.12
C ILE A 330 30.03 -10.78 -4.07
N GLU A 331 29.05 -11.12 -3.23
CA GLU A 331 28.58 -10.23 -2.16
C GLU A 331 29.69 -10.00 -1.11
N ALA A 332 30.38 -11.06 -0.68
CA ALA A 332 31.53 -10.96 0.23
C ALA A 332 32.62 -10.04 -0.34
N GLN A 333 32.91 -10.12 -1.64
CA GLN A 333 33.90 -9.27 -2.29
C GLN A 333 33.46 -7.80 -2.40
N ALA A 334 32.17 -7.54 -2.68
CA ALA A 334 31.58 -6.20 -2.65
C ALA A 334 31.63 -5.59 -1.23
N ASN A 335 31.28 -6.39 -0.23
CA ASN A 335 31.32 -6.05 1.20
C ASN A 335 32.76 -5.72 1.67
N ILE A 336 33.77 -6.45 1.20
CA ILE A 336 35.20 -6.13 1.44
C ILE A 336 35.56 -4.75 0.87
N TYR A 337 35.16 -4.44 -0.36
CA TYR A 337 35.46 -3.14 -0.97
C TYR A 337 34.78 -1.97 -0.25
N PHE A 338 33.52 -2.12 0.18
CA PHE A 338 32.87 -1.11 1.03
C PHE A 338 33.58 -0.93 2.37
N HIS A 339 33.98 -2.01 3.04
CA HIS A 339 34.76 -1.96 4.28
C HIS A 339 36.08 -1.19 4.11
N GLN A 340 36.82 -1.45 3.03
CA GLN A 340 38.07 -0.76 2.72
C GLN A 340 37.85 0.74 2.49
N MET A 341 36.75 1.14 1.85
CA MET A 341 36.41 2.55 1.61
C MET A 341 35.99 3.26 2.91
N PHE A 342 35.08 2.69 3.71
CA PHE A 342 34.66 3.29 4.97
C PHE A 342 35.75 3.29 6.06
N SER A 343 36.76 2.42 5.91
CA SER A 343 37.99 2.42 6.72
C SER A 343 39.11 3.30 6.15
N GLU A 344 38.86 4.08 5.10
CA GLU A 344 39.83 4.95 4.40
C GLU A 344 41.08 4.24 3.86
N GLN A 345 41.05 2.90 3.71
CA GLN A 345 42.14 2.09 3.14
C GLN A 345 42.25 2.23 1.62
N ILE A 346 41.14 2.55 0.95
CA ILE A 346 41.09 2.96 -0.46
C ILE A 346 40.36 4.29 -0.57
N SER A 347 40.87 5.20 -1.40
CA SER A 347 40.20 6.47 -1.67
C SER A 347 38.95 6.26 -2.54
N ILE A 348 38.02 7.22 -2.49
CA ILE A 348 36.82 7.19 -3.33
C ILE A 348 37.21 7.27 -4.82
N ASP A 349 38.26 8.00 -5.18
CA ASP A 349 38.79 8.01 -6.56
C ASP A 349 39.29 6.63 -7.00
N ALA A 350 39.94 5.87 -6.12
CA ALA A 350 40.38 4.51 -6.42
C ALA A 350 39.20 3.54 -6.56
N MET A 351 38.17 3.68 -5.71
CA MET A 351 36.89 2.97 -5.82
C MET A 351 36.21 3.26 -7.18
N ILE A 352 36.08 4.54 -7.54
CA ILE A 352 35.45 4.98 -8.79
C ILE A 352 36.23 4.48 -10.01
N GLN A 353 37.57 4.49 -9.98
CA GLN A 353 38.40 3.91 -11.04
C GLN A 353 38.27 2.38 -11.15
N MET A 354 38.08 1.67 -10.02
CA MET A 354 37.82 0.23 -10.02
C MET A 354 36.44 -0.07 -10.63
N LEU A 355 35.40 0.63 -10.19
CA LEU A 355 34.03 0.48 -10.71
C LEU A 355 33.95 0.84 -12.20
N ALA A 356 34.69 1.85 -12.67
CA ALA A 356 34.79 2.17 -14.10
C ALA A 356 35.38 1.01 -14.92
N ARG A 357 36.47 0.39 -14.44
CA ARG A 357 37.08 -0.78 -15.11
C ARG A 357 36.13 -1.98 -15.11
N PHE A 358 35.45 -2.26 -13.99
CA PHE A 358 34.51 -3.39 -13.89
C PHE A 358 33.28 -3.21 -14.79
N LYS A 359 32.77 -1.98 -14.95
CA LYS A 359 31.68 -1.65 -15.87
C LYS A 359 32.03 -1.96 -17.34
N GLU A 360 33.28 -1.78 -17.72
CA GLU A 360 33.79 -2.01 -19.09
C GLU A 360 34.46 -3.40 -19.26
N SER A 361 34.50 -4.21 -18.20
CA SER A 361 35.21 -5.49 -18.19
C SER A 361 34.45 -6.59 -18.92
N THR A 362 35.19 -7.40 -19.69
CA THR A 362 34.68 -8.65 -20.29
C THR A 362 34.60 -9.79 -19.27
N ASN A 363 35.14 -9.61 -18.06
CA ASN A 363 35.05 -10.58 -16.98
C ASN A 363 33.67 -10.52 -16.31
N LYS A 364 32.86 -11.58 -16.50
CA LYS A 364 31.51 -11.71 -15.90
C LYS A 364 31.50 -11.50 -14.38
N ARG A 365 32.56 -11.88 -13.66
CA ARG A 365 32.66 -11.71 -12.20
C ARG A 365 32.81 -10.24 -11.81
N GLU A 366 33.65 -9.49 -12.53
CA GLU A 366 33.88 -8.06 -12.26
C GLU A 366 32.60 -7.25 -12.53
N LEU A 367 31.94 -7.50 -13.65
CA LEU A 367 30.65 -6.86 -13.98
C LEU A 367 29.55 -7.22 -12.95
N ALA A 368 29.55 -8.44 -12.41
CA ALA A 368 28.62 -8.84 -11.35
C ALA A 368 28.92 -8.14 -10.01
N ILE A 369 30.20 -8.00 -9.62
CA ILE A 369 30.60 -7.21 -8.44
C ILE A 369 30.18 -5.74 -8.62
N PHE A 370 30.42 -5.14 -9.78
CA PHE A 370 29.97 -3.79 -10.09
C PHE A 370 28.46 -3.62 -9.92
N ASN A 371 27.66 -4.49 -10.54
CA ASN A 371 26.19 -4.42 -10.42
C ASN A 371 25.72 -4.60 -8.97
N CYS A 372 26.31 -5.53 -8.21
CA CYS A 372 26.03 -5.71 -6.78
C CYS A 372 26.34 -4.44 -5.97
N MET A 373 27.52 -3.82 -6.17
CA MET A 373 27.90 -2.61 -5.45
C MET A 373 26.99 -1.42 -5.76
N ILE A 374 26.55 -1.25 -7.02
CA ILE A 374 25.61 -0.18 -7.39
C ILE A 374 24.22 -0.41 -6.78
N SER A 375 23.69 -1.64 -6.83
CA SER A 375 22.39 -1.97 -6.22
C SER A 375 22.41 -1.76 -4.69
N ASN A 376 23.40 -2.32 -3.99
CA ASN A 376 23.50 -2.22 -2.53
C ASN A 376 23.56 -0.76 -2.07
N LEU A 377 24.27 0.11 -2.79
CA LEU A 377 24.36 1.54 -2.44
C LEU A 377 23.03 2.28 -2.61
N PHE A 378 22.18 1.89 -3.57
CA PHE A 378 20.83 2.46 -3.71
C PHE A 378 19.87 1.92 -2.66
N GLU A 379 19.95 0.65 -2.30
CA GLU A 379 19.10 0.07 -1.26
C GLU A 379 19.44 0.59 0.14
N GLU A 380 20.71 0.86 0.43
CA GLU A 380 21.17 1.47 1.68
C GLU A 380 20.72 2.92 1.90
N TYR A 381 20.24 3.62 0.86
CA TYR A 381 19.74 5.00 1.00
C TYR A 381 18.63 5.14 2.06
N LYS A 382 17.86 4.07 2.30
CA LYS A 382 16.84 4.00 3.37
C LYS A 382 17.42 4.01 4.80
N PHE A 383 18.70 3.68 4.95
CA PHE A 383 19.42 3.60 6.24
C PHE A 383 20.43 4.73 6.47
N PHE A 384 20.85 5.47 5.43
CA PHE A 384 21.72 6.65 5.53
C PHE A 384 21.37 7.65 6.65
N PRO A 385 20.09 7.93 7.01
CA PRO A 385 19.78 8.80 8.16
C PRO A 385 20.33 8.31 9.51
N LYS A 386 20.67 7.02 9.64
CA LYS A 386 21.24 6.39 10.85
C LYS A 386 22.76 6.38 10.87
N TYR A 387 23.44 6.62 9.74
CA TYR A 387 24.89 6.53 9.64
C TYR A 387 25.60 7.59 10.50
N PRO A 388 26.83 7.36 10.96
CA PRO A 388 27.67 8.41 11.55
C PRO A 388 28.19 9.35 10.45
N ASP A 389 28.57 10.56 10.85
CA ASP A 389 28.67 11.70 9.92
C ASP A 389 29.86 11.58 8.95
N THR A 390 30.90 10.84 9.32
CA THR A 390 32.07 10.56 8.47
C THR A 390 31.74 9.56 7.37
N GLN A 391 31.15 8.40 7.71
CA GLN A 391 30.72 7.41 6.71
C GLN A 391 29.63 7.97 5.80
N LEU A 392 28.71 8.79 6.33
CA LEU A 392 27.68 9.42 5.51
C LEU A 392 28.26 10.43 4.50
N LYS A 393 29.33 11.15 4.85
CA LYS A 393 30.09 11.99 3.90
C LYS A 393 30.78 11.16 2.83
N LEU A 394 31.43 10.04 3.21
CA LEU A 394 32.05 9.12 2.24
C LEU A 394 31.00 8.56 1.27
N ALA A 395 29.81 8.17 1.76
CA ALA A 395 28.70 7.71 0.93
C ALA A 395 28.14 8.83 0.02
N ALA A 396 28.06 10.08 0.50
CA ALA A 396 27.64 11.23 -0.30
C ALA A 396 28.61 11.52 -1.46
N VAL A 397 29.92 11.54 -1.18
CA VAL A 397 30.95 11.74 -2.20
C VAL A 397 30.98 10.58 -3.19
N LEU A 398 30.83 9.32 -2.75
CA LEU A 398 30.69 8.17 -3.64
C LEU A 398 29.48 8.32 -4.57
N MET A 399 28.29 8.60 -4.02
CA MET A 399 27.06 8.76 -4.79
C MET A 399 27.16 9.88 -5.83
N GLY A 400 27.72 11.04 -5.43
CA GLY A 400 27.97 12.16 -6.34
C GLY A 400 28.98 11.82 -7.45
N SER A 401 30.05 11.11 -7.12
CA SER A 401 31.06 10.68 -8.09
C SER A 401 30.57 9.59 -9.05
N LEU A 402 29.68 8.69 -8.62
CA LEU A 402 29.00 7.74 -9.51
C LEU A 402 28.17 8.45 -10.59
N ILE A 403 27.48 9.54 -10.22
CA ILE A 403 26.77 10.41 -11.17
C ILE A 403 27.80 11.09 -12.08
N LYS A 404 28.81 11.76 -11.51
CA LYS A 404 29.85 12.52 -12.23
C LYS A 404 30.55 11.69 -13.31
N HIS A 405 30.98 10.47 -12.99
CA HIS A 405 31.73 9.59 -13.89
C HIS A 405 30.85 8.71 -14.81
N GLN A 406 29.54 8.98 -14.91
CA GLN A 406 28.60 8.24 -15.76
C GLN A 406 28.59 6.73 -15.48
N LEU A 407 28.87 6.33 -14.23
CA LEU A 407 28.87 4.91 -13.85
C LEU A 407 27.44 4.37 -13.80
N VAL A 408 26.46 5.22 -13.51
CA VAL A 408 25.03 4.89 -13.59
C VAL A 408 24.37 5.59 -14.78
N ALA A 409 23.52 4.87 -15.51
CA ALA A 409 22.83 5.34 -16.70
C ALA A 409 21.30 5.10 -16.63
N HIS A 410 20.56 5.71 -17.57
CA HIS A 410 19.10 5.55 -17.74
C HIS A 410 18.31 5.56 -16.41
N LEU A 411 17.65 4.45 -16.08
CA LEU A 411 16.82 4.31 -14.88
C LEU A 411 17.60 4.56 -13.59
N GLY A 412 18.81 4.00 -13.45
CA GLY A 412 19.64 4.15 -12.25
C GLY A 412 20.16 5.58 -12.06
N LEU A 413 20.45 6.30 -13.16
CA LEU A 413 20.76 7.74 -13.09
C LEU A 413 19.55 8.54 -12.57
N GLY A 414 18.34 8.19 -13.03
CA GLY A 414 17.09 8.75 -12.53
C GLY A 414 16.79 8.42 -11.06
N VAL A 415 17.28 7.28 -10.54
CA VAL A 415 17.25 6.95 -9.10
C VAL A 415 18.26 7.84 -8.35
N ALA A 416 19.53 7.85 -8.76
CA ALA A 416 20.60 8.60 -8.09
C ALA A 416 20.27 10.10 -7.95
N LEU A 417 19.85 10.75 -9.05
CA LEU A 417 19.46 12.16 -9.05
C LEU A 417 18.27 12.42 -8.10
N ARG A 418 17.27 11.54 -8.08
CA ARG A 418 16.10 11.66 -7.19
C ARG A 418 16.52 11.52 -5.72
N SER A 419 17.38 10.56 -5.38
CA SER A 419 17.90 10.38 -4.02
C SER A 419 18.63 11.64 -3.52
N VAL A 420 19.48 12.27 -4.34
CA VAL A 420 20.14 13.54 -3.97
C VAL A 420 19.11 14.68 -3.80
N LEU A 421 18.10 14.77 -4.67
CA LEU A 421 17.06 15.81 -4.58
C LEU A 421 16.16 15.65 -3.34
N ASP A 422 15.76 14.43 -3.00
CA ASP A 422 14.91 14.15 -1.84
C ASP A 422 15.69 14.24 -0.51
N ALA A 423 17.02 14.15 -0.56
CA ALA A 423 17.93 14.49 0.53
C ALA A 423 18.06 16.01 0.73
N LEU A 424 18.27 16.78 -0.35
CA LEU A 424 18.28 18.26 -0.33
C LEU A 424 16.95 18.88 0.16
N ARG A 425 15.83 18.18 -0.05
CA ARG A 425 14.49 18.57 0.45
C ARG A 425 14.29 18.39 1.96
N LYS A 426 15.22 17.77 2.69
CA LYS A 426 15.13 17.66 4.16
C LYS A 426 15.51 18.99 4.84
N SER A 427 15.18 19.12 6.12
CA SER A 427 15.53 20.29 6.94
C SER A 427 17.05 20.48 7.04
N ILE A 428 17.49 21.74 7.17
CA ILE A 428 18.92 22.12 7.22
C ILE A 428 19.70 21.29 8.26
N ASP A 429 19.12 21.10 9.44
CA ASP A 429 19.72 20.37 10.57
C ASP A 429 19.75 18.83 10.38
N SER A 430 19.30 18.32 9.23
CA SER A 430 19.28 16.90 8.93
C SER A 430 20.62 16.42 8.37
N LYS A 431 21.10 15.27 8.88
CA LYS A 431 22.20 14.51 8.25
C LYS A 431 22.00 14.28 6.75
N MET A 432 20.74 14.11 6.31
CA MET A 432 20.42 13.93 4.89
C MET A 432 20.56 15.22 4.07
N PHE A 433 20.38 16.41 4.66
CA PHE A 433 20.64 17.66 3.96
C PHE A 433 22.14 17.80 3.67
N MET A 434 22.99 17.48 4.64
CA MET A 434 24.45 17.39 4.48
C MET A 434 24.86 16.35 3.42
N PHE A 435 24.25 15.16 3.42
CA PHE A 435 24.45 14.18 2.33
C PHE A 435 24.09 14.77 0.96
N GLY A 436 22.93 15.43 0.86
CA GLY A 436 22.44 16.00 -0.39
C GLY A 436 23.34 17.10 -0.96
N THR A 437 23.86 17.99 -0.12
CA THR A 437 24.77 19.06 -0.55
C THR A 437 26.15 18.53 -0.92
N THR A 438 26.75 17.69 -0.08
CA THR A 438 28.05 17.04 -0.35
C THR A 438 28.02 16.17 -1.61
N ALA A 439 26.90 15.50 -1.90
CA ALA A 439 26.73 14.72 -3.13
C ALA A 439 26.57 15.63 -4.37
N LEU A 440 25.75 16.68 -4.28
CA LEU A 440 25.52 17.65 -5.38
C LEU A 440 26.83 18.31 -5.82
N GLU A 441 27.67 18.72 -4.87
CA GLU A 441 28.98 19.33 -5.10
C GLU A 441 29.87 18.52 -6.05
N GLN A 442 29.79 17.18 -6.02
CA GLN A 442 30.67 16.33 -6.85
C GLN A 442 30.38 16.42 -8.35
N PHE A 443 29.11 16.64 -8.74
CA PHE A 443 28.67 16.61 -10.14
C PHE A 443 28.13 17.96 -10.65
N MET A 444 28.40 19.06 -9.92
CA MET A 444 28.03 20.44 -10.30
C MET A 444 28.47 20.85 -11.72
N ASP A 445 29.55 20.27 -12.23
CA ASP A 445 30.04 20.42 -13.61
C ASP A 445 29.09 19.84 -14.67
N ARG A 446 28.27 18.87 -14.30
CA ARG A 446 27.33 18.15 -15.19
C ARG A 446 25.85 18.38 -14.88
N VAL A 447 25.52 19.07 -13.79
CA VAL A 447 24.14 19.46 -13.42
C VAL A 447 23.38 20.13 -14.59
N ILE A 448 24.09 20.87 -15.45
CA ILE A 448 23.57 21.49 -16.68
C ILE A 448 22.95 20.52 -17.70
N GLU A 449 23.33 19.24 -17.70
CA GLU A 449 22.74 18.22 -18.58
C GLU A 449 21.26 17.96 -18.25
N TRP A 450 20.80 18.40 -17.08
CA TRP A 450 19.43 18.20 -16.59
C TRP A 450 18.76 19.53 -16.19
N PRO A 451 18.38 20.41 -17.15
CA PRO A 451 17.78 21.72 -16.82
C PRO A 451 16.50 21.63 -15.97
N GLN A 452 15.69 20.59 -16.12
CA GLN A 452 14.51 20.36 -15.28
C GLN A 452 14.90 20.03 -13.82
N TYR A 453 15.99 19.28 -13.62
CA TYR A 453 16.54 18.98 -12.30
C TYR A 453 17.05 20.24 -11.60
N CYS A 454 17.76 21.10 -12.34
CA CYS A 454 18.18 22.42 -11.86
C CYS A 454 17.01 23.25 -11.34
N ASN A 455 15.91 23.33 -12.10
CA ASN A 455 14.70 24.05 -11.69
C ASN A 455 14.08 23.48 -10.40
N HIS A 456 14.10 22.16 -10.20
CA HIS A 456 13.63 21.55 -8.95
C HIS A 456 14.56 21.78 -7.75
N ILE A 457 15.86 21.99 -7.96
CA ILE A 457 16.79 22.44 -6.90
C ILE A 457 16.52 23.91 -6.54
N LEU A 458 16.32 24.78 -7.52
CA LEU A 458 16.03 26.21 -7.31
C LEU A 458 14.68 26.47 -6.61
N GLN A 459 13.77 25.49 -6.63
CA GLN A 459 12.52 25.51 -5.85
C GLN A 459 12.72 25.26 -4.34
N ILE A 460 13.91 24.83 -3.89
CA ILE A 460 14.21 24.54 -2.48
C ILE A 460 14.57 25.84 -1.75
N SER A 461 13.58 26.45 -1.10
CA SER A 461 13.70 27.77 -0.47
C SER A 461 14.80 27.87 0.59
N HIS A 462 15.03 26.83 1.39
CA HIS A 462 16.05 26.82 2.44
C HIS A 462 17.49 26.68 1.89
N LEU A 463 17.68 25.99 0.76
CA LEU A 463 18.99 25.83 0.13
C LEU A 463 19.58 27.17 -0.33
N ARG A 464 18.72 28.09 -0.77
CA ARG A 464 19.10 29.48 -1.14
C ARG A 464 19.58 30.31 0.05
N GLY A 465 19.23 29.92 1.28
CA GLY A 465 19.68 30.57 2.52
C GLY A 465 21.01 30.03 3.05
N THR A 466 21.37 28.77 2.74
CA THR A 466 22.55 28.10 3.32
C THR A 466 23.70 27.88 2.33
N HIS A 467 23.42 27.59 1.05
CA HIS A 467 24.43 27.36 0.01
C HIS A 467 24.19 28.28 -1.20
N ALA A 468 24.22 29.59 -0.94
CA ALA A 468 24.00 30.62 -1.97
C ALA A 468 24.99 30.52 -3.15
N GLU A 469 26.22 30.04 -2.92
CA GLU A 469 27.22 29.81 -3.98
C GLU A 469 26.81 28.69 -4.95
N LEU A 470 26.30 27.56 -4.44
CA LEU A 470 25.77 26.47 -5.28
C LEU A 470 24.55 26.94 -6.07
N VAL A 471 23.64 27.69 -5.42
CA VAL A 471 22.46 28.25 -6.10
C VAL A 471 22.87 29.25 -7.19
N SER A 472 23.83 30.14 -6.93
CA SER A 472 24.33 31.07 -7.95
C SER A 472 25.05 30.34 -9.10
N ALA A 473 25.79 29.26 -8.81
CA ALA A 473 26.40 28.43 -9.85
C ALA A 473 25.34 27.78 -10.76
N ILE A 474 24.25 27.24 -10.20
CA ILE A 474 23.13 26.67 -10.98
C ILE A 474 22.42 27.77 -11.79
N GLU A 475 22.12 28.92 -11.18
CA GLU A 475 21.48 30.07 -11.86
C GLU A 475 22.35 30.59 -13.03
N GLN A 476 23.65 30.77 -12.82
CA GLN A 476 24.60 31.19 -13.87
C GLN A 476 24.75 30.14 -14.98
N ALA A 477 24.72 28.86 -14.64
CA ALA A 477 24.89 27.78 -15.61
C ALA A 477 23.63 27.61 -16.48
N LEU A 478 22.43 27.72 -15.90
CA LEU A 478 21.17 27.82 -16.66
C LEU A 478 21.14 29.09 -17.53
N ALA A 479 21.56 30.24 -17.00
CA ALA A 479 21.58 31.50 -17.74
C ALA A 479 22.43 31.39 -19.01
N LYS A 480 23.61 30.76 -18.93
CA LYS A 480 24.48 30.49 -20.10
C LYS A 480 23.74 29.70 -21.18
N ILE A 481 23.07 28.59 -20.83
CA ILE A 481 22.28 27.78 -21.79
C ILE A 481 21.20 28.65 -22.45
N SER A 482 20.49 29.46 -21.67
CA SER A 482 19.43 30.35 -22.19
C SER A 482 19.95 31.45 -23.11
N SER A 483 21.20 31.90 -22.94
CA SER A 483 21.86 32.80 -23.90
C SER A 483 22.31 32.07 -25.17
N SER A 484 22.85 30.85 -25.05
CA SER A 484 23.31 30.07 -26.20
C SER A 484 22.20 29.65 -27.17
N GLN A 485 20.95 29.53 -26.71
CA GLN A 485 19.80 29.26 -27.57
C GLN A 485 19.20 30.50 -28.25
N ASN A 486 19.74 31.70 -28.01
CA ASN A 486 19.19 32.97 -28.48
C ASN A 486 20.02 33.70 -29.55
N GLU A 487 20.98 33.02 -30.22
CA GLU A 487 21.57 33.54 -31.47
C GLU A 487 20.75 33.10 -32.70
N PRO A 488 20.04 34.02 -33.39
CA PRO A 488 19.46 33.73 -34.69
C PRO A 488 20.55 33.78 -35.77
N ASN A 489 20.80 32.66 -36.45
CA ASN A 489 21.73 32.60 -37.58
C ASN A 489 21.16 33.32 -38.83
N ILE A 490 21.26 34.66 -38.83
CA ILE A 490 20.89 35.54 -39.94
C ILE A 490 22.13 36.35 -40.32
N GLY A 491 23.00 35.72 -41.12
CA GLY A 491 24.40 36.14 -41.25
C GLY A 491 25.03 36.13 -42.64
N ASN A 492 24.26 35.98 -43.74
CA ASN A 492 24.64 36.50 -45.06
C ASN A 492 23.55 36.34 -46.14
N ILE A 493 23.08 37.46 -46.69
CA ILE A 493 22.50 37.54 -48.04
C ILE A 493 23.28 38.64 -48.76
N PHE A 494 23.96 38.31 -49.86
CA PHE A 494 23.98 39.08 -51.11
C PHE A 494 24.94 38.46 -52.13
N SER A 495 24.38 37.82 -53.15
CA SER A 495 24.78 37.97 -54.56
C SER A 495 23.66 37.45 -55.46
N VAL A 496 23.56 38.01 -56.65
CA VAL A 496 22.43 37.87 -57.58
C VAL A 496 22.88 37.06 -58.79
N ASP A 497 22.08 36.08 -59.22
CA ASP A 497 21.59 36.00 -60.61
C ASP A 497 20.53 34.89 -60.82
N PRO A 498 19.66 34.99 -61.84
CA PRO A 498 18.59 34.02 -62.13
C PRO A 498 18.90 33.08 -63.32
N HIS A 499 17.92 32.19 -63.60
CA HIS A 499 17.79 31.24 -64.73
C HIS A 499 18.29 29.79 -64.52
N GLY A 500 17.53 28.82 -65.04
CA GLY A 500 17.98 27.42 -65.22
C GLY A 500 16.98 26.35 -64.80
N SER A 501 16.27 25.75 -65.77
CA SER A 501 15.36 24.61 -65.57
C SER A 501 16.10 23.30 -65.25
N GLY A 502 15.59 22.46 -64.35
CA GLY A 502 16.13 21.09 -64.18
C GLY A 502 15.51 20.25 -63.04
N SER A 503 15.27 18.96 -63.31
CA SER A 503 14.84 17.88 -62.41
C SER A 503 15.32 16.56 -63.06
N PRO A 504 15.52 15.39 -62.37
CA PRO A 504 15.05 15.00 -61.03
C PRO A 504 16.05 14.17 -60.15
N SER A 505 15.52 13.65 -59.04
CA SER A 505 15.77 12.30 -58.43
C SER A 505 16.80 12.05 -57.31
N ILE A 506 16.23 11.52 -56.20
CA ILE A 506 16.70 10.42 -55.31
C ILE A 506 17.88 10.70 -54.34
N GLY A 507 17.65 10.47 -53.03
CA GLY A 507 18.69 10.59 -52.01
C GLY A 507 18.27 10.43 -50.53
N ASN A 508 17.57 9.34 -50.18
CA ASN A 508 17.58 8.65 -48.87
C ASN A 508 17.54 9.39 -47.49
N THR A 509 16.52 9.02 -46.69
CA THR A 509 16.66 8.44 -45.34
C THR A 509 16.64 9.31 -44.05
N GLU A 510 15.77 8.86 -43.12
CA GLU A 510 15.75 8.95 -41.64
C GLU A 510 15.31 10.21 -40.83
N VAL A 511 14.35 9.91 -39.93
CA VAL A 511 14.18 10.34 -38.52
C VAL A 511 13.87 11.80 -38.19
N SER A 512 12.82 11.96 -37.36
CA SER A 512 12.62 13.09 -36.46
C SER A 512 12.00 12.57 -35.16
N ASP A 513 12.46 13.09 -34.02
CA ASP A 513 12.29 12.47 -32.70
C ASP A 513 10.98 12.85 -31.99
N ALA A 514 10.48 11.97 -31.12
CA ALA A 514 9.16 12.06 -30.51
C ALA A 514 9.21 12.75 -29.12
N SER A 515 8.77 14.01 -29.06
CA SER A 515 8.67 14.76 -27.80
C SER A 515 7.44 14.37 -26.98
N TRP A 516 7.65 13.98 -25.72
CA TRP A 516 6.59 13.57 -24.79
C TRP A 516 5.62 14.71 -24.43
N GLN A 517 4.31 14.47 -24.56
CA GLN A 517 3.26 15.28 -23.94
C GLN A 517 2.17 14.36 -23.37
N PHE A 518 1.74 14.65 -22.13
CA PHE A 518 0.61 13.99 -21.47
C PHE A 518 -0.63 14.88 -21.52
N THR A 519 -1.77 14.34 -21.93
CA THR A 519 -3.08 14.99 -21.84
C THR A 519 -4.16 14.01 -21.34
N ASN A 520 -4.99 14.46 -20.41
CA ASN A 520 -6.11 13.66 -19.89
C ASN A 520 -7.29 13.68 -20.87
N PRO A 521 -7.97 12.53 -21.10
CA PRO A 521 -9.27 12.50 -21.78
C PRO A 521 -10.45 12.54 -20.79
N THR A 522 -11.56 13.15 -21.23
CA THR A 522 -12.91 12.90 -20.72
C THR A 522 -13.79 12.40 -21.88
N PRO A 523 -14.81 11.56 -21.64
CA PRO A 523 -15.35 10.68 -22.69
C PRO A 523 -16.42 11.30 -23.59
N ALA A 524 -16.49 10.81 -24.83
CA ALA A 524 -17.61 10.96 -25.75
C ALA A 524 -18.16 9.57 -26.15
N GLN A 525 -19.37 9.52 -26.71
CA GLN A 525 -20.17 8.29 -26.88
C GLN A 525 -20.07 7.69 -28.31
N LEU A 526 -20.84 6.60 -28.53
CA LEU A 526 -21.09 5.83 -29.78
C LEU A 526 -20.11 4.63 -29.96
N GLU A 527 -20.54 3.41 -30.30
CA GLU A 527 -21.91 2.88 -30.41
C GLU A 527 -22.01 1.35 -30.10
N ARG A 528 -23.06 0.67 -30.57
CA ARG A 528 -23.64 -0.57 -30.00
C ARG A 528 -24.07 -1.53 -31.12
N SER A 529 -24.30 -2.85 -30.98
CA SER A 529 -24.58 -3.78 -29.85
C SER A 529 -24.06 -5.20 -30.23
N PRO A 530 -24.19 -6.31 -29.45
CA PRO A 530 -24.89 -6.56 -28.18
C PRO A 530 -23.89 -7.06 -27.08
N SER A 531 -23.98 -8.15 -26.28
CA SER A 531 -24.96 -9.24 -26.05
C SER A 531 -24.67 -10.00 -24.73
N SER A 532 -25.57 -10.75 -24.07
CA SER A 532 -27.04 -10.57 -23.83
C SER A 532 -27.64 -11.73 -22.98
N PHE A 533 -27.25 -11.87 -21.71
CA PHE A 533 -28.03 -12.65 -20.70
C PHE A 533 -28.27 -11.80 -19.44
N PRO A 534 -29.36 -12.03 -18.68
CA PRO A 534 -30.25 -10.90 -18.38
C PRO A 534 -30.38 -10.57 -16.89
N LEU A 535 -30.51 -9.27 -16.60
CA LEU A 535 -31.00 -8.75 -15.32
C LEU A 535 -32.32 -7.99 -15.53
N GLN A 536 -33.20 -8.10 -14.54
CA GLN A 536 -34.64 -7.96 -14.72
C GLN A 536 -35.11 -6.52 -14.47
N GLN A 537 -35.51 -5.81 -15.53
CA GLN A 537 -36.11 -4.49 -15.40
C GLN A 537 -37.47 -4.53 -14.69
N ARG A 538 -37.71 -3.57 -13.79
CA ARG A 538 -39.05 -3.13 -13.41
C ARG A 538 -39.03 -1.63 -13.11
N TYR A 539 -40.18 -0.98 -13.33
CA TYR A 539 -40.44 0.46 -13.13
C TYR A 539 -39.80 1.44 -14.13
N GLN A 540 -40.54 1.72 -15.20
CA GLN A 540 -40.69 3.09 -15.68
C GLN A 540 -42.17 3.32 -16.06
N GLY A 541 -42.61 4.58 -15.97
CA GLY A 541 -44.02 5.00 -15.99
C GLY A 541 -44.45 5.46 -14.59
N PHE A 542 -45.02 6.66 -14.41
CA PHE A 542 -45.74 7.51 -15.36
C PHE A 542 -45.23 8.97 -15.32
N LEU A 543 -45.22 9.67 -16.45
CA LEU A 543 -44.92 11.11 -16.54
C LEU A 543 -46.22 11.91 -16.71
N GLY A 544 -46.31 13.07 -16.05
CA GLY A 544 -47.42 14.02 -16.21
C GLY A 544 -46.93 15.44 -15.95
N GLU A 545 -46.99 16.30 -16.97
CA GLU A 545 -46.44 17.65 -16.92
C GLU A 545 -47.30 18.62 -16.08
N ARG A 546 -46.67 19.65 -15.47
CA ARG A 546 -46.87 21.04 -15.96
C ARG A 546 -45.96 22.13 -15.38
N SER A 547 -45.67 23.08 -16.28
CA SER A 547 -45.47 24.53 -16.07
C SER A 547 -44.31 25.09 -15.23
N LYS A 548 -43.31 25.60 -15.97
CA LYS A 548 -42.83 27.01 -15.98
C LYS A 548 -42.36 27.66 -14.66
N GLY A 549 -41.03 27.67 -14.48
CA GLY A 549 -40.22 28.90 -14.66
C GLY A 549 -40.10 29.92 -13.52
N SER A 550 -38.86 30.16 -13.08
CA SER A 550 -38.24 31.50 -13.04
C SER A 550 -36.72 31.37 -12.87
N THR A 551 -35.97 32.31 -13.42
CA THR A 551 -34.57 32.55 -13.03
C THR A 551 -34.52 33.21 -11.65
N ASN A 552 -33.47 32.91 -10.86
CA ASN A 552 -32.76 33.92 -10.07
C ASN A 552 -31.39 33.40 -9.62
N SER A 553 -30.39 34.28 -9.67
CA SER A 553 -29.01 34.03 -9.21
C SER A 553 -28.75 34.78 -7.90
N VAL A 554 -28.20 34.12 -6.89
CA VAL A 554 -27.62 34.78 -5.71
C VAL A 554 -26.29 34.11 -5.33
N GLN A 555 -25.27 34.92 -5.05
CA GLN A 555 -23.99 34.49 -4.51
C GLN A 555 -23.94 34.75 -2.99
N ALA A 556 -23.55 33.76 -2.19
CA ALA A 556 -22.97 33.95 -0.86
C ALA A 556 -21.95 32.81 -0.64
N LYS A 557 -20.63 33.05 -0.57
CA LYS A 557 -19.82 33.82 0.40
C LYS A 557 -19.68 33.12 1.75
N ASN A 558 -18.52 32.49 1.93
CA ASN A 558 -18.00 32.08 3.24
C ASN A 558 -17.84 33.30 4.16
N ILE A 559 -18.29 33.18 5.41
CA ILE A 559 -17.73 33.93 6.55
C ILE A 559 -17.53 32.94 7.69
N LEU A 560 -16.28 32.77 8.11
CA LEU A 560 -15.93 32.13 9.38
C LEU A 560 -15.92 33.20 10.48
N SER A 561 -16.61 32.94 11.59
CA SER A 561 -16.56 33.80 12.78
C SER A 561 -16.17 32.97 14.00
N ILE A 562 -14.90 33.02 14.36
CA ILE A 562 -14.35 32.41 15.58
C ILE A 562 -14.70 33.31 16.78
N SER A 563 -15.21 32.73 17.86
CA SER A 563 -15.32 33.38 19.17
C SER A 563 -14.76 32.47 20.27
N GLN A 564 -13.81 32.99 21.04
CA GLN A 564 -13.24 32.32 22.21
C GLN A 564 -14.07 32.61 23.47
N PRO A 565 -13.99 31.72 24.48
CA PRO A 565 -14.02 32.14 25.88
C PRO A 565 -12.61 32.09 26.47
N THR A 566 -12.23 33.12 27.24
CA THR A 566 -10.95 33.21 27.95
C THR A 566 -10.98 32.49 29.30
N ALA A 567 -9.86 31.89 29.70
CA ALA A 567 -9.71 31.26 31.02
C ALA A 567 -9.49 32.29 32.15
N SER A 568 -9.93 31.96 33.38
CA SER A 568 -9.55 32.67 34.60
C SER A 568 -9.59 31.76 35.84
N THR A 569 -8.49 31.77 36.60
CA THR A 569 -8.23 31.10 37.89
C THR A 569 -7.04 31.78 38.57
N PRO A 570 -6.72 31.54 39.85
CA PRO A 570 -7.45 30.79 40.88
C PRO A 570 -7.85 31.67 42.09
N GLY A 571 -8.38 31.05 43.14
CA GLY A 571 -8.54 31.67 44.46
C GLY A 571 -8.63 30.60 45.56
N ASP A 572 -7.57 30.45 46.34
CA ASP A 572 -7.53 29.52 47.48
C ASP A 572 -8.38 30.02 48.66
N LEU A 573 -9.01 29.10 49.38
CA LEU A 573 -9.16 29.19 50.83
C LEU A 573 -9.41 27.79 51.42
N SER A 574 -8.58 27.37 52.37
CA SER A 574 -8.60 26.03 52.95
C SER A 574 -8.92 26.05 54.45
N MET A 575 -9.84 25.18 54.89
CA MET A 575 -9.90 24.75 56.29
C MET A 575 -10.67 23.44 56.48
N ALA A 576 -10.11 22.55 57.30
CA ALA A 576 -10.76 21.32 57.75
C ALA A 576 -10.36 21.02 59.21
N PRO A 577 -11.30 20.55 60.02
CA PRO A 577 -11.01 19.42 60.93
C PRO A 577 -12.19 18.44 61.11
N LYS A 578 -12.07 17.21 61.66
CA LYS A 578 -10.97 16.23 61.85
C LYS A 578 -11.58 15.01 62.61
N VAL A 579 -10.99 13.80 62.53
CA VAL A 579 -11.30 12.57 63.35
C VAL A 579 -12.68 11.94 62.98
N THR A 580 -12.94 10.61 62.95
CA THR A 580 -12.50 9.49 63.82
C THR A 580 -12.51 8.11 63.13
N ALA A 581 -11.67 7.18 63.61
CA ALA A 581 -11.65 5.72 63.38
C ALA A 581 -10.84 5.07 64.55
N PRO A 582 -10.67 3.73 64.70
CA PRO A 582 -11.19 2.57 63.97
C PRO A 582 -12.06 1.67 64.92
N PRO A 583 -11.87 0.36 65.23
CA PRO A 583 -10.71 -0.57 65.13
C PRO A 583 -10.93 -1.85 64.29
N SER A 584 -9.92 -2.72 64.24
CA SER A 584 -9.94 -4.04 63.59
C SER A 584 -9.17 -5.12 64.39
N LEU A 585 -9.63 -6.36 64.33
CA LEU A 585 -9.02 -7.62 64.80
C LEU A 585 -9.58 -8.74 63.90
N GLN A 586 -8.98 -9.89 63.57
CA GLN A 586 -7.68 -10.58 63.68
C GLN A 586 -7.98 -12.08 63.93
N ALA A 587 -7.08 -12.95 63.47
CA ALA A 587 -6.93 -14.38 63.80
C ALA A 587 -7.79 -15.45 63.09
N SER A 588 -7.05 -16.46 62.60
CA SER A 588 -7.43 -17.72 61.92
C SER A 588 -7.65 -18.85 62.98
N PRO A 589 -7.31 -20.18 62.81
CA PRO A 589 -6.86 -21.02 61.66
C PRO A 589 -7.53 -22.44 61.59
N HIS A 590 -6.93 -23.35 60.78
CA HIS A 590 -7.07 -24.84 60.77
C HIS A 590 -8.32 -25.45 60.06
N HIS A 591 -8.32 -26.63 59.41
CA HIS A 591 -7.29 -27.63 58.99
C HIS A 591 -7.93 -28.68 58.03
N SER A 592 -7.27 -29.63 57.32
CA SER A 592 -5.87 -29.93 56.91
C SER A 592 -5.84 -31.07 55.85
N ALA A 593 -4.63 -31.47 55.39
CA ALA A 593 -4.24 -32.84 54.94
C ALA A 593 -4.79 -33.38 53.59
N THR A 594 -4.09 -34.17 52.75
CA THR A 594 -2.71 -34.76 52.72
C THR A 594 -2.41 -35.37 51.32
N ILE A 595 -1.18 -35.74 50.87
CA ILE A 595 0.18 -35.62 51.44
C ILE A 595 1.03 -34.58 50.63
N SER A 596 1.98 -34.83 49.69
CA SER A 596 2.56 -36.03 49.05
C SER A 596 4.04 -35.88 48.65
N ALA A 597 4.67 -37.00 48.25
CA ALA A 597 6.09 -37.26 47.95
C ALA A 597 6.46 -37.03 46.45
N SER A 598 7.71 -36.86 45.98
CA SER A 598 9.10 -36.82 46.56
C SER A 598 10.12 -36.52 45.42
N SER A 599 11.41 -36.17 45.60
CA SER A 599 12.22 -35.51 46.66
C SER A 599 13.70 -35.36 46.16
N GLN A 600 14.60 -34.74 46.95
CA GLN A 600 16.10 -34.84 46.90
C GLN A 600 16.84 -34.34 45.62
N SER A 601 17.60 -33.23 45.61
CA SER A 601 18.92 -32.87 46.26
C SER A 601 20.16 -33.23 45.40
N THR A 602 21.30 -32.51 45.36
CA THR A 602 21.99 -31.64 46.35
C THR A 602 22.68 -30.39 45.72
N ASN A 603 23.32 -29.54 46.55
CA ASN A 603 23.99 -28.27 46.17
C ASN A 603 25.49 -28.41 45.87
N PHE A 604 26.06 -27.49 45.07
CA PHE A 604 27.42 -26.93 45.26
C PHE A 604 27.51 -25.47 44.75
N LEU A 605 28.55 -24.73 45.14
CA LEU A 605 28.59 -23.25 45.17
C LEU A 605 30.02 -22.70 44.83
N ARG A 606 30.27 -21.40 44.56
CA ARG A 606 29.38 -20.22 44.74
C ARG A 606 29.37 -19.15 43.61
N PRO A 607 30.42 -18.35 43.30
CA PRO A 607 30.15 -16.93 43.01
C PRO A 607 30.81 -16.29 41.76
N ARG A 608 30.05 -15.43 41.07
CA ARG A 608 30.54 -14.09 40.71
C ARG A 608 29.38 -13.06 40.68
N SER A 609 29.76 -11.78 40.73
CA SER A 609 28.91 -10.63 41.04
C SER A 609 27.87 -10.26 39.98
N SER A 610 26.71 -9.78 40.44
CA SER A 610 25.56 -9.36 39.60
C SER A 610 25.15 -7.89 39.86
N ALA A 611 25.17 -7.06 38.83
CA ALA A 611 24.46 -5.77 38.75
C ALA A 611 24.48 -5.28 37.27
N PRO A 612 23.52 -4.44 36.82
CA PRO A 612 22.12 -4.85 36.63
C PRO A 612 21.66 -4.71 35.17
N SER A 613 20.53 -5.32 34.82
CA SER A 613 20.01 -5.35 33.45
C SER A 613 19.54 -4.00 32.92
N GLY A 614 20.02 -3.60 31.74
CA GLY A 614 19.43 -2.55 30.90
C GLY A 614 18.69 -3.16 29.71
N THR A 615 17.48 -2.69 29.41
CA THR A 615 16.65 -3.18 28.30
C THR A 615 17.19 -2.71 26.94
N ARG A 616 17.48 -3.65 26.03
CA ARG A 616 17.71 -3.37 24.60
C ARG A 616 16.58 -3.95 23.75
N SER A 617 16.05 -3.14 22.84
CA SER A 617 15.11 -3.58 21.80
C SER A 617 15.87 -4.31 20.68
N PRO A 618 15.32 -5.40 20.11
CA PRO A 618 15.90 -6.00 18.91
C PRO A 618 15.60 -5.12 17.68
N TYR A 619 16.64 -4.75 16.94
CA TYR A 619 16.54 -4.18 15.60
C TYR A 619 17.50 -4.94 14.69
N THR A 620 17.01 -6.00 14.05
CA THR A 620 17.81 -6.81 13.13
C THR A 620 18.00 -6.06 11.81
N THR A 621 19.18 -5.49 11.59
CA THR A 621 19.60 -4.99 10.28
C THR A 621 20.14 -6.14 9.44
N GLY A 622 19.43 -6.52 8.38
CA GLY A 622 19.92 -7.49 7.42
C GLY A 622 20.94 -6.87 6.47
N PHE A 623 22.22 -7.21 6.63
CA PHE A 623 23.25 -7.25 5.58
C PHE A 623 24.52 -7.95 6.11
N GLY A 624 25.32 -8.54 5.21
CA GLY A 624 26.53 -9.28 5.53
C GLY A 624 27.71 -8.43 6.03
N ALA A 625 27.65 -7.98 7.29
CA ALA A 625 28.78 -7.47 8.09
C ALA A 625 29.60 -6.26 7.56
N ALA A 626 29.28 -5.67 6.41
CA ALA A 626 29.98 -4.46 5.90
C ALA A 626 29.18 -3.17 6.07
N LEU A 627 27.89 -3.20 5.73
CA LEU A 627 27.00 -2.04 5.78
C LEU A 627 26.16 -2.00 7.07
N ASN A 628 26.27 -3.02 7.93
CA ASN A 628 25.69 -2.99 9.28
C ASN A 628 26.27 -1.79 10.06
N ILE A 629 25.38 -0.97 10.62
CA ILE A 629 25.72 0.18 11.45
C ILE A 629 26.70 -0.16 12.57
N GLU A 630 26.59 -1.35 13.19
CA GLU A 630 27.52 -1.78 14.25
C GLU A 630 28.94 -2.02 13.72
N THR A 631 29.10 -2.46 12.46
CA THR A 631 30.42 -2.70 11.86
C THR A 631 31.01 -1.45 11.22
N LEU A 632 30.18 -0.53 10.72
CA LEU A 632 30.59 0.83 10.37
C LEU A 632 31.04 1.64 11.60
N VAL A 633 30.36 1.45 12.75
CA VAL A 633 30.79 2.01 14.04
C VAL A 633 32.08 1.33 14.51
N ALA A 634 32.20 0.00 14.47
CA ALA A 634 33.45 -0.68 14.83
C ALA A 634 34.65 -0.30 13.94
N ALA A 635 34.41 0.07 12.67
CA ALA A 635 35.44 0.64 11.80
C ALA A 635 35.87 2.06 12.24
N ALA A 636 34.95 2.87 12.76
CA ALA A 636 35.27 4.17 13.35
C ALA A 636 35.97 4.05 14.72
N GLU A 637 35.46 3.21 15.62
CA GLU A 637 36.03 3.03 16.97
C GLU A 637 37.48 2.51 16.91
N ARG A 638 37.82 1.67 15.92
CA ARG A 638 39.21 1.25 15.64
C ARG A 638 40.16 2.38 15.24
N ARG A 639 39.64 3.53 14.79
CA ARG A 639 40.44 4.73 14.48
C ARG A 639 40.84 5.46 15.76
N ASP A 640 39.89 5.61 16.68
CA ASP A 640 40.11 6.29 17.96
C ASP A 640 41.04 5.48 18.89
N THR A 641 41.08 4.15 18.73
CA THR A 641 42.09 3.29 19.37
C THR A 641 43.38 3.18 18.56
N SER A 642 44.09 4.29 18.35
CA SER A 642 45.40 4.30 17.66
C SER A 642 46.57 4.80 18.53
N VAL A 643 47.30 3.81 19.07
CA VAL A 643 48.66 3.90 19.66
C VAL A 643 48.83 4.74 20.94
N GLU A 644 49.01 4.03 22.05
CA GLU A 644 49.99 4.36 23.12
C GLU A 644 51.05 3.25 23.15
#